data_AF-A0A1I7ZCX2-F1
#
_entry.id   AF-A0A1I7ZCX2-F1
#
_cell.length_a   1.000
_cell.length_b   1.000
_cell.length_c   1.000
_cell.angle_alpha   90.00
_cell.angle_beta   90.00
_cell.angle_gamma   90.00
#
_symmetry.space_group_name_H-M   'P 1'
#
loop_
_entity.id
_entity.type
_entity.pdbx_description
1 polymer ?
#
loop_
_entity_poly.entity_id
_entity_poly.type
_entity_poly.pdbx_seq_one_letter_code
_entity_poly.pdbx_strand_id
1 'polypeptide(L)'
;MRSEMRLCALLLAGLLSLGAADFNTFDFAHSFSKSVGACDDLYLHSCNFDGNRNESFGYELRDRFYDEILNLVLKYDLSFKDHIFSRLRYVFMKEVHDDKMMKEGIALARKAYEGEDYPIIREDYEHKKQLSIEATEGWFGDSLIESYCAMCLGRLLLEKTSVSVQGVLLSGNAILSTVECVFSACPAFIQGIALGYKKLTDHYNRMDMEKWTVKANYRNPYDLDVKEVEKDLTNLEGYKAFLLEVLKSRGLAPYVNIVVMKLMIENGKFLSKEKRATVTKFYGLIRAEFIKAIREKEQSIEAINGFKIDLYFSDDIDNLQLYEDALKFYEADIRSSFDPTIEQILSCDRNCTFEQLRKHIHMSFHNYLNRNESNGSILRYINGEYPIYTFNPTLGPQHMSFFPAVSNYLSQKLPYGIQFGAIGFSLARELIGKFEKDLRLSEAAKKHLQDQYQCYSDYYQSYGAKEREGVALYPEEAQKTKEGILDVEAMRIALNAMINSSSYRGFKSASLSMSTFNDVEWFFLTAMLGSCDEREDLEQYEAFKNSSRTRDSKRLNAIARQMPQFSRMFRSIGAAERNELSHFRLSGLGLLQVVLVARQMRETDRRGRQKTPFVHHSVATSSRILVNSLSVMSKSVDGEKPRSTYQQQHLGHPPLLPPHFIQEVTVEMQFHPGEKVGILVSKGLLVIKVEQQSAINKLFLCDFVTHVNGNPVDSKKLFYVMLHNIRKSGNAPFTVRVRRPIWNTLTNTLPVSYDRPRGYQYFTGLFVLYPASSLGISIKAYNNKVYVSHTEQNSLAMSACYIGDCIVEVGGVPVTGTARCSELLLAGLKKDKFVTFTIERAVDENALMAVRIALLAEKTQLIDPLMAQDCLDIAAAETERFKKYILNEITLNSIYRTDAKKSEKHVAMAEMSSESAIGADPYNPMLMQKVPIEQATVPATKPNP
;
A
#
# COMPACT_ATOMS: atom_id res chain seq x y z
N MET A 1 28.50 -13.49 -48.31
CA MET A 1 29.39 -12.95 -47.23
C MET A 1 29.16 -11.48 -46.87
N ARG A 2 29.49 -10.46 -47.68
CA ARG A 2 29.32 -9.04 -47.25
C ARG A 2 27.85 -8.60 -47.09
N SER A 3 26.94 -9.14 -47.90
CA SER A 3 25.49 -8.89 -47.79
C SER A 3 24.88 -9.59 -46.57
N GLU A 4 25.27 -10.83 -46.30
CA GLU A 4 24.81 -11.62 -45.16
C GLU A 4 25.29 -11.05 -43.82
N MET A 5 26.53 -10.55 -43.76
CA MET A 5 27.02 -9.85 -42.55
C MET A 5 26.25 -8.56 -42.27
N ARG A 6 25.79 -7.83 -43.30
CA ARG A 6 24.95 -6.64 -43.11
C ARG A 6 23.55 -7.00 -42.62
N LEU A 7 22.98 -8.09 -43.12
CA LEU A 7 21.67 -8.57 -42.66
C LEU A 7 21.74 -9.06 -41.20
N CYS A 8 22.79 -9.81 -40.84
CA CYS A 8 23.02 -10.20 -39.45
C CYS A 8 23.28 -9.00 -38.54
N ALA A 9 24.04 -8.00 -38.96
CA ALA A 9 24.27 -6.79 -38.17
C ALA A 9 22.98 -5.97 -37.98
N LEU A 10 22.11 -5.88 -39.00
CA LEU A 10 20.81 -5.22 -38.90
C LEU A 10 19.83 -5.99 -38.02
N LEU A 11 19.81 -7.33 -38.11
CA LEU A 11 19.02 -8.18 -37.22
C LEU A 11 19.51 -8.13 -35.78
N LEU A 12 20.83 -8.10 -35.57
CA LEU A 12 21.42 -7.97 -34.23
C LEU A 12 21.13 -6.57 -33.66
N ALA A 13 21.23 -5.51 -34.46
CA ALA A 13 20.86 -4.15 -34.04
C ALA A 13 19.35 -4.05 -33.76
N GLY A 14 18.50 -4.73 -34.54
CA GLY A 14 17.06 -4.86 -34.30
C GLY A 14 16.73 -5.62 -33.01
N LEU A 15 17.42 -6.74 -32.76
CA LEU A 15 17.26 -7.53 -31.52
C LEU A 15 17.83 -6.80 -30.29
N LEU A 16 18.95 -6.09 -30.43
CA LEU A 16 19.52 -5.27 -29.36
C LEU A 16 18.66 -4.03 -29.08
N SER A 17 18.03 -3.43 -30.09
CA SER A 17 17.06 -2.34 -29.88
C SER A 17 15.71 -2.81 -29.35
N LEU A 18 15.30 -4.06 -29.62
CA LEU A 18 14.17 -4.71 -28.96
C LEU A 18 14.49 -5.14 -27.52
N GLY A 19 15.74 -5.53 -27.22
CA GLY A 19 16.21 -5.87 -25.87
C GLY A 19 16.58 -4.66 -25.00
N ALA A 20 16.94 -3.53 -25.61
CA ALA A 20 17.20 -2.24 -24.94
C ALA A 20 16.00 -1.29 -24.99
N ALA A 21 14.90 -1.69 -25.64
CA ALA A 21 13.61 -1.11 -25.33
C ALA A 21 13.31 -1.53 -23.89
N ASP A 22 13.71 -0.69 -22.94
CA ASP A 22 13.23 -0.76 -21.57
C ASP A 22 11.70 -0.83 -21.68
N PHE A 23 11.18 -2.06 -21.57
CA PHE A 23 9.83 -2.27 -21.10
C PHE A 23 9.89 -1.77 -19.67
N ASN A 24 9.79 -0.44 -19.52
CA ASN A 24 9.44 0.21 -18.27
C ASN A 24 8.04 -0.30 -17.96
N THR A 25 7.98 -1.53 -17.47
CA THR A 25 6.81 -2.15 -16.92
C THR A 25 6.49 -1.28 -15.73
N PHE A 26 5.41 -0.52 -15.89
CA PHE A 26 4.81 0.18 -14.80
C PHE A 26 4.31 -0.90 -13.82
N ASP A 27 5.13 -1.21 -12.83
CA ASP A 27 4.79 -2.14 -11.77
C ASP A 27 3.92 -1.39 -10.75
N PHE A 28 2.80 -1.99 -10.42
CA PHE A 28 1.76 -1.37 -9.60
C PHE A 28 1.76 -2.10 -8.26
N ALA A 29 2.56 -1.60 -7.31
CA ALA A 29 2.71 -2.20 -5.98
C ALA A 29 1.45 -2.08 -5.11
N HIS A 30 0.48 -1.26 -5.53
CA HIS A 30 -0.76 -1.06 -4.80
C HIS A 30 -1.68 -2.28 -4.91
N SER A 31 -1.94 -2.92 -3.77
CA SER A 31 -2.83 -4.06 -3.64
C SER A 31 -4.28 -3.59 -3.45
N PHE A 32 -5.16 -3.91 -4.38
CA PHE A 32 -6.61 -3.77 -4.16
C PHE A 32 -7.14 -4.93 -3.30
N SER A 33 -8.18 -4.69 -2.50
CA SER A 33 -8.85 -5.79 -1.79
C SER A 33 -9.44 -6.81 -2.78
N LYS A 34 -9.48 -8.11 -2.44
CA LYS A 34 -9.78 -9.18 -3.41
C LYS A 34 -11.26 -9.28 -3.85
N SER A 35 -12.17 -8.51 -3.24
CA SER A 35 -13.60 -8.49 -3.60
C SER A 35 -14.27 -7.17 -3.22
N VAL A 36 -15.14 -6.66 -4.10
CA VAL A 36 -16.09 -5.56 -3.81
C VAL A 36 -17.49 -6.05 -4.11
N GLY A 37 -18.29 -6.25 -3.07
CA GLY A 37 -19.73 -6.34 -3.20
C GLY A 37 -20.32 -4.98 -3.57
N ALA A 38 -21.48 -4.97 -4.23
CA ALA A 38 -22.16 -3.73 -4.63
C ALA A 38 -22.54 -2.79 -3.46
N CYS A 39 -22.44 -3.27 -2.22
CA CYS A 39 -22.72 -2.52 -0.99
C CYS A 39 -21.47 -2.28 -0.12
N ASP A 40 -20.30 -2.78 -0.52
CA ASP A 40 -19.07 -2.64 0.25
C ASP A 40 -18.55 -1.20 0.17
N ASP A 41 -17.83 -0.80 1.22
CA ASP A 41 -17.17 0.49 1.26
C ASP A 41 -16.00 0.49 0.26
N LEU A 42 -16.21 1.14 -0.88
CA LEU A 42 -15.23 1.20 -1.94
C LEU A 42 -13.95 1.90 -1.52
N TYR A 43 -14.03 2.79 -0.52
CA TYR A 43 -12.86 3.42 0.07
C TYR A 43 -11.90 2.40 0.65
N LEU A 44 -12.42 1.43 1.42
CA LEU A 44 -11.59 0.37 2.01
C LEU A 44 -11.01 -0.56 0.93
N HIS A 45 -11.74 -0.78 -0.17
CA HIS A 45 -11.23 -1.58 -1.27
C HIS A 45 -10.12 -0.89 -2.07
N SER A 46 -10.36 0.37 -2.46
CA SER A 46 -9.47 1.15 -3.31
C SER A 46 -8.25 1.66 -2.54
N CYS A 47 -8.35 1.91 -1.23
CA CYS A 47 -7.21 2.33 -0.43
C CYS A 47 -6.49 1.14 0.21
N ASN A 48 -7.23 0.12 0.66
CA ASN A 48 -6.73 -1.10 1.29
C ASN A 48 -5.52 -0.83 2.21
N PHE A 49 -5.70 0.06 3.20
CA PHE A 49 -4.59 0.57 4.02
C PHE A 49 -3.80 -0.56 4.67
N ASP A 50 -4.43 -1.65 5.09
CA ASP A 50 -3.72 -2.80 5.66
C ASP A 50 -2.77 -3.47 4.66
N GLY A 51 -3.12 -3.48 3.37
CA GLY A 51 -2.25 -3.96 2.29
C GLY A 51 -1.28 -2.90 1.75
N ASN A 52 -1.55 -1.60 1.97
CA ASN A 52 -0.86 -0.49 1.29
C ASN A 52 -0.28 0.57 2.24
N ARG A 53 -0.11 0.27 3.54
CA ARG A 53 0.32 1.22 4.59
C ARG A 53 1.56 2.06 4.25
N ASN A 54 2.40 1.61 3.32
CA ASN A 54 3.59 2.34 2.86
C ASN A 54 3.69 2.45 1.31
N GLU A 55 2.68 1.99 0.57
CA GLU A 55 2.78 1.74 -0.89
C GLU A 55 1.49 2.12 -1.63
N SER A 56 0.68 3.05 -1.10
CA SER A 56 -0.51 3.48 -1.83
C SER A 56 -0.12 4.24 -3.10
N PHE A 57 -0.76 3.99 -4.24
CA PHE A 57 -0.38 4.59 -5.53
C PHE A 57 -0.30 6.13 -5.49
N GLY A 58 -1.23 6.78 -4.80
CA GLY A 58 -1.22 8.23 -4.61
C GLY A 58 -0.02 8.71 -3.80
N TYR A 59 0.34 7.96 -2.75
CA TYR A 59 1.53 8.23 -1.94
C TYR A 59 2.81 7.90 -2.71
N GLU A 60 2.90 6.75 -3.37
CA GLU A 60 4.09 6.33 -4.12
C GLU A 60 4.46 7.34 -5.21
N LEU A 61 3.49 7.80 -6.00
CA LEU A 61 3.79 8.77 -7.05
C LEU A 61 4.09 10.16 -6.48
N ARG A 62 3.47 10.52 -5.36
CA ARG A 62 3.74 11.77 -4.65
C ARG A 62 5.12 11.76 -4.02
N ASP A 63 5.44 10.71 -3.28
CA ASP A 63 6.67 10.53 -2.53
C ASP A 63 7.84 10.31 -3.48
N ARG A 64 7.63 9.63 -4.61
CA ARG A 64 8.62 9.60 -5.70
C ARG A 64 8.90 10.99 -6.26
N PHE A 65 7.86 11.80 -6.49
CA PHE A 65 8.07 13.19 -6.93
C PHE A 65 8.80 14.02 -5.87
N TYR A 66 8.46 13.84 -4.59
CA TYR A 66 9.16 14.48 -3.48
C TYR A 66 10.62 14.06 -3.42
N ASP A 67 10.92 12.77 -3.51
CA ASP A 67 12.27 12.24 -3.47
C ASP A 67 13.09 12.75 -4.65
N GLU A 68 12.50 12.81 -5.85
CA GLU A 68 13.15 13.39 -7.01
C GLU A 68 13.50 14.86 -6.80
N ILE A 69 12.56 15.69 -6.33
CA ILE A 69 12.83 17.10 -6.01
C ILE A 69 13.86 17.21 -4.89
N LEU A 70 13.71 16.44 -3.82
CA LEU A 70 14.56 16.48 -2.66
C LEU A 70 16.00 16.12 -3.03
N ASN A 71 16.19 15.11 -3.87
CA ASN A 71 17.51 14.74 -4.37
C ASN A 71 18.12 15.81 -5.28
N LEU A 72 17.31 16.48 -6.11
CA LEU A 72 17.76 17.61 -6.93
C LEU A 72 18.21 18.79 -6.04
N VAL A 73 17.38 19.16 -5.05
CA VAL A 73 17.66 20.26 -4.12
C VAL A 73 18.86 19.93 -3.24
N LEU A 74 18.95 18.72 -2.71
CA LEU A 74 20.09 18.27 -1.92
C LEU A 74 21.40 18.35 -2.72
N LYS A 75 21.39 17.89 -3.98
CA LYS A 75 22.55 18.02 -4.87
C LYS A 75 22.90 19.47 -5.17
N TYR A 76 21.90 20.33 -5.37
CA TYR A 76 22.10 21.76 -5.62
C TYR A 76 22.65 22.49 -4.39
N ASP A 77 22.04 22.29 -3.24
CA ASP A 77 22.45 22.85 -1.97
C ASP A 77 23.91 22.47 -1.67
N LEU A 78 24.23 21.17 -1.71
CA LEU A 78 25.60 20.68 -1.48
C LEU A 78 26.65 21.21 -2.48
N SER A 79 26.25 21.87 -3.57
CA SER A 79 27.18 22.56 -4.47
C SER A 79 27.63 23.95 -3.96
N PHE A 80 27.05 24.45 -2.85
CA PHE A 80 27.37 25.74 -2.21
C PHE A 80 27.23 26.96 -3.12
N LYS A 81 26.41 26.87 -4.16
CA LYS A 81 26.24 27.96 -5.14
C LYS A 81 25.24 29.02 -4.72
N ASP A 82 24.47 28.75 -3.67
CA ASP A 82 23.29 29.52 -3.33
C ASP A 82 23.34 30.03 -1.89
N HIS A 83 23.31 31.36 -1.72
CA HIS A 83 23.46 32.01 -0.43
C HIS A 83 22.27 31.78 0.51
N ILE A 84 21.05 31.67 -0.01
CA ILE A 84 19.84 31.48 0.80
C ILE A 84 19.78 30.03 1.29
N PHE A 85 20.10 29.07 0.43
CA PHE A 85 20.23 27.67 0.83
C PHE A 85 21.39 27.43 1.79
N SER A 86 22.54 28.11 1.60
CA SER A 86 23.64 28.10 2.56
C SER A 86 23.18 28.59 3.95
N ARG A 87 22.30 29.59 3.97
CA ARG A 87 21.71 30.12 5.19
C ARG A 87 20.75 29.11 5.86
N LEU A 88 19.88 28.49 5.08
CA LEU A 88 18.99 27.43 5.55
C LEU A 88 19.78 26.25 6.12
N ARG A 89 20.89 25.86 5.47
CA ARG A 89 21.80 24.85 5.98
C ARG A 89 22.39 25.29 7.31
N TYR A 90 22.89 26.52 7.43
CA TYR A 90 23.38 27.03 8.70
C TYR A 90 22.33 26.93 9.83
N VAL A 91 21.06 27.23 9.56
CA VAL A 91 19.96 27.07 10.53
C VAL A 91 19.83 25.62 10.99
N PHE A 92 19.84 24.66 10.07
CA PHE A 92 19.81 23.23 10.40
C PHE A 92 21.06 22.80 11.19
N MET A 93 22.24 23.25 10.78
CA MET A 93 23.50 22.91 11.44
C MET A 93 23.55 23.47 12.86
N LYS A 94 23.03 24.68 13.07
CA LYS A 94 22.86 25.27 14.40
C LYS A 94 21.93 24.42 15.25
N GLU A 95 20.79 23.98 14.73
CA GLU A 95 19.88 23.10 15.45
C GLU A 95 20.55 21.78 15.85
N VAL A 96 21.20 21.07 14.92
CA VAL A 96 21.89 19.80 15.21
C VAL A 96 22.98 20.01 16.27
N HIS A 97 23.71 21.12 16.19
CA HIS A 97 24.72 21.47 17.16
C HIS A 97 24.10 21.79 18.54
N ASP A 98 23.06 22.60 18.59
CA ASP A 98 22.35 22.95 19.82
C ASP A 98 21.76 21.70 20.48
N ASP A 99 21.20 20.77 19.71
CA ASP A 99 20.70 19.46 20.18
C ASP A 99 21.81 18.58 20.78
N LYS A 100 22.98 18.56 20.13
CA LYS A 100 24.18 17.84 20.61
C LYS A 100 24.67 18.46 21.91
N MET A 101 24.83 19.77 21.95
CA MET A 101 25.24 20.53 23.12
C MET A 101 24.26 20.37 24.30
N MET A 102 22.95 20.39 24.02
CA MET A 102 21.90 20.13 25.00
C MET A 102 22.06 18.73 25.62
N LYS A 103 22.28 17.70 24.80
CA LYS A 103 22.50 16.32 25.27
C LYS A 103 23.78 16.19 26.10
N GLU A 104 24.86 16.84 25.67
CA GLU A 104 26.13 16.89 26.42
C GLU A 104 25.95 17.59 27.78
N GLY A 105 25.21 18.70 27.81
CA GLY A 105 24.86 19.39 29.05
C GLY A 105 24.04 18.52 30.01
N ILE A 106 23.04 17.80 29.51
CA ILE A 106 22.24 16.84 30.29
C ILE A 106 23.12 15.72 30.84
N ALA A 107 24.02 15.18 30.01
CA ALA A 107 24.93 14.13 30.42
C ALA A 107 25.90 14.62 31.51
N LEU A 108 26.43 15.83 31.37
CA LEU A 108 27.30 16.45 32.37
C LEU A 108 26.59 16.66 33.70
N ALA A 109 25.36 17.19 33.67
CA ALA A 109 24.55 17.37 34.89
C ALA A 109 24.28 16.03 35.60
N ARG A 110 24.06 14.95 34.84
CA ARG A 110 23.91 13.59 35.41
C ARG A 110 25.19 13.11 36.09
N LYS A 111 26.33 13.20 35.41
CA LYS A 111 27.61 12.78 35.99
C LYS A 111 27.95 13.55 37.26
N ALA A 112 27.71 14.86 37.25
CA ALA A 112 27.89 15.72 38.42
C ALA A 112 26.97 15.31 39.59
N TYR A 113 25.72 14.94 39.31
CA TYR A 113 24.78 14.47 40.33
C TYR A 113 25.14 13.08 40.89
N GLU A 114 25.66 12.18 40.04
CA GLU A 114 26.07 10.82 40.40
C GLU A 114 27.40 10.77 41.17
N GLY A 115 28.06 11.92 41.36
CA GLY A 115 29.32 12.00 42.09
C GLY A 115 30.51 11.36 41.35
N GLU A 116 30.42 11.20 40.02
CA GLU A 116 31.61 10.88 39.22
C GLU A 116 32.59 12.06 39.36
N ASP A 117 33.84 11.76 39.78
CA ASP A 117 34.96 12.72 39.87
C ASP A 117 35.25 13.32 38.48
N TYR A 118 34.45 14.30 38.07
CA TYR A 118 34.80 15.26 37.05
C TYR A 118 35.61 16.38 37.72
N PRO A 119 36.48 17.10 36.99
CA PRO A 119 37.11 18.31 37.48
C PRO A 119 36.07 19.45 37.56
N ILE A 120 35.04 19.24 38.38
CA ILE A 120 34.21 20.27 38.96
C ILE A 120 34.55 20.17 40.45
N ILE A 121 35.61 20.89 40.81
CA ILE A 121 35.98 21.25 42.19
C ILE A 121 36.73 20.15 42.96
N ARG A 122 38.07 20.24 42.94
CA ARG A 122 38.84 20.03 44.16
C ARG A 122 39.17 21.40 44.74
N GLU A 123 38.83 21.55 46.03
CA GLU A 123 39.28 22.63 46.88
C GLU A 123 40.80 22.75 46.80
N ASP A 124 41.26 23.85 46.23
CA ASP A 124 42.57 24.41 46.55
C ASP A 124 42.40 25.91 46.34
N TYR A 125 42.13 26.67 47.41
CA TYR A 125 42.53 28.07 47.50
C TYR A 125 42.40 28.56 48.95
N GLU A 126 43.40 28.23 49.76
CA GLU A 126 43.80 29.13 50.84
C GLU A 126 44.29 30.45 50.21
N HIS A 127 43.74 31.54 50.72
CA HIS A 127 44.19 32.92 50.57
C HIS A 127 43.98 33.63 49.21
N LYS A 128 42.80 34.29 49.17
CA LYS A 128 42.47 35.62 48.62
C LYS A 128 41.61 35.67 47.34
N LYS A 129 40.31 35.88 47.62
CA LYS A 129 39.26 36.70 46.96
C LYS A 129 38.40 36.08 45.81
N GLN A 130 37.10 35.91 46.17
CA GLN A 130 35.84 35.70 45.40
C GLN A 130 35.55 34.27 44.86
N LEU A 131 34.33 33.70 44.97
CA LEU A 131 32.97 34.29 45.05
C LEU A 131 32.02 33.50 45.99
N SER A 132 31.26 34.20 46.84
CA SER A 132 30.22 33.66 47.73
C SER A 132 28.81 33.82 47.15
N ILE A 133 27.91 32.90 47.53
CA ILE A 133 26.47 33.15 47.65
C ILE A 133 26.25 33.57 49.11
N GLU A 134 25.92 34.83 49.36
CA GLU A 134 25.35 35.28 50.64
C GLU A 134 24.14 36.18 50.36
N ALA A 135 23.04 35.90 51.05
CA ALA A 135 21.94 36.82 51.23
C ALA A 135 21.91 37.22 52.70
N THR A 136 21.95 38.52 52.96
CA THR A 136 21.72 39.10 54.29
C THR A 136 20.55 40.08 54.21
N GLU A 137 19.60 39.96 55.13
CA GLU A 137 18.90 41.12 55.70
C GLU A 137 18.84 40.96 57.24
N GLY A 138 18.78 42.10 57.93
CA GLY A 138 19.17 42.27 59.33
C GLY A 138 18.28 41.64 60.41
N TRP A 139 18.86 41.66 61.62
CA TRP A 139 18.34 41.38 62.98
C TRP A 139 16.81 41.29 63.16
N PHE A 140 16.26 40.32 63.90
CA PHE A 140 16.39 40.12 65.36
C PHE A 140 16.10 38.65 65.77
N GLY A 141 16.74 38.17 66.85
CA GLY A 141 16.13 37.21 67.78
C GLY A 141 16.77 35.81 67.89
N ASP A 142 17.29 35.52 69.08
CA ASP A 142 17.96 34.29 69.52
C ASP A 142 17.13 32.99 69.45
N SER A 143 17.83 31.86 69.25
CA SER A 143 17.88 30.67 70.15
C SER A 143 17.90 29.29 69.45
N LEU A 144 18.86 28.47 69.92
CA LEU A 144 18.97 27.01 69.99
C LEU A 144 18.10 26.09 69.08
N ILE A 145 18.75 25.15 68.37
CA ILE A 145 18.78 23.69 68.71
C ILE A 145 19.69 22.92 67.72
N GLU A 146 20.43 21.96 68.27
CA GLU A 146 21.32 21.00 67.64
C GLU A 146 20.63 20.01 66.67
N SER A 147 21.40 19.59 65.67
CA SER A 147 21.54 18.21 65.13
C SER A 147 20.29 17.32 65.01
N TYR A 148 19.86 17.00 63.77
CA TYR A 148 19.75 15.64 63.23
C TYR A 148 19.19 15.63 61.78
N CYS A 149 19.70 14.69 60.98
CA CYS A 149 19.14 14.11 59.76
C CYS A 149 19.16 14.88 58.42
N ALA A 150 20.07 14.41 57.57
CA ALA A 150 20.09 14.54 56.11
C ALA A 150 18.83 13.94 55.44
N MET A 151 17.72 14.70 55.36
CA MET A 151 16.59 14.41 54.46
C MET A 151 15.54 15.54 54.47
N CYS A 152 15.89 16.79 54.09
CA CYS A 152 14.84 17.82 53.90
C CYS A 152 15.24 19.05 53.07
N LEU A 153 15.93 18.88 51.94
CA LEU A 153 16.16 19.98 50.96
C LEU A 153 14.95 20.16 50.01
N GLY A 154 13.74 20.10 50.57
CA GLY A 154 12.48 20.18 49.83
C GLY A 154 11.59 21.38 50.22
N ARG A 155 12.06 22.31 51.07
CA ARG A 155 11.21 23.40 51.57
C ARG A 155 11.84 24.80 51.70
N LEU A 156 13.05 25.03 51.17
CA LEU A 156 13.71 26.36 51.23
C LEU A 156 14.13 26.94 49.87
N LEU A 157 13.63 26.40 48.75
CA LEU A 157 13.92 26.88 47.38
C LEU A 157 12.67 27.43 46.66
N LEU A 158 11.80 28.18 47.36
CA LEU A 158 10.60 28.75 46.73
C LEU A 158 10.57 30.27 46.58
N GLU A 159 11.65 31.01 46.93
CA GLU A 159 11.61 32.48 46.83
C GLU A 159 12.82 33.16 46.18
N LYS A 160 13.72 32.46 45.48
CA LYS A 160 14.83 33.13 44.75
C LYS A 160 14.99 32.60 43.32
N THR A 161 14.91 33.52 42.36
CA THR A 161 14.81 33.30 40.89
C THR A 161 16.14 33.29 40.14
N SER A 162 17.29 33.19 40.83
CA SER A 162 18.61 33.20 40.19
C SER A 162 19.42 31.94 40.53
N VAL A 163 19.94 31.28 39.49
CA VAL A 163 20.85 30.13 39.59
C VAL A 163 22.18 30.54 38.95
N SER A 164 23.24 30.58 39.76
CA SER A 164 24.62 30.84 39.30
C SER A 164 25.34 29.52 39.12
N VAL A 165 25.71 29.17 37.88
CA VAL A 165 26.46 27.94 37.56
C VAL A 165 27.86 28.35 37.10
N GLN A 166 28.87 28.15 37.95
CA GLN A 166 30.27 28.34 37.55
C GLN A 166 30.87 26.99 37.11
N GLY A 167 31.00 26.79 35.80
CA GLY A 167 31.79 25.70 35.22
C GLY A 167 33.04 26.26 34.57
N VAL A 168 34.23 25.94 35.08
CA VAL A 168 35.49 26.33 34.43
C VAL A 168 36.02 25.14 33.63
N LEU A 169 35.88 25.18 32.31
CA LEU A 169 36.53 24.23 31.40
C LEU A 169 37.98 24.70 31.16
N LEU A 170 38.97 24.08 31.83
CA LEU A 170 40.40 24.41 31.66
C LEU A 170 41.16 23.35 30.86
N SER A 171 41.76 23.79 29.75
CA SER A 171 43.22 23.84 29.58
C SER A 171 43.57 24.69 28.35
N GLY A 172 44.04 25.93 28.56
CA GLY A 172 44.50 26.85 27.51
C GLY A 172 44.05 28.29 27.75
N ASN A 173 44.86 29.28 27.36
CA ASN A 173 44.66 30.73 27.52
C ASN A 173 43.45 31.32 26.73
N ALA A 174 42.29 30.67 26.77
CA ALA A 174 41.09 31.11 26.07
C ALA A 174 40.28 32.10 26.92
N ILE A 175 39.81 33.16 26.29
CA ILE A 175 38.95 34.19 26.90
C ILE A 175 37.61 33.54 27.30
N LEU A 176 37.30 33.54 28.60
CA LEU A 176 36.01 33.09 29.12
C LEU A 176 34.96 34.18 28.89
N SER A 177 33.80 33.82 28.35
CA SER A 177 32.65 34.72 28.23
C SER A 177 31.69 34.46 29.40
N THR A 178 31.32 35.52 30.12
CA THR A 178 30.21 35.46 31.09
C THR A 178 28.92 35.76 30.35
N VAL A 179 27.97 34.83 30.39
CA VAL A 179 26.62 35.04 29.86
C VAL A 179 25.63 35.07 31.02
N GLU A 180 24.77 36.08 31.00
CA GLU A 180 23.62 36.21 31.87
C GLU A 180 22.38 36.25 30.97
N CYS A 181 21.57 35.20 31.04
CA CYS A 181 20.47 34.95 30.10
C CYS A 181 19.23 34.46 30.84
N VAL A 182 18.05 34.78 30.33
CA VAL A 182 16.83 34.04 30.71
C VAL A 182 16.98 32.62 30.17
N PHE A 183 16.57 31.59 30.90
CA PHE A 183 16.79 30.18 30.56
C PHE A 183 16.44 29.83 29.11
N SER A 184 15.32 30.33 28.60
CA SER A 184 14.88 30.13 27.20
C SER A 184 15.82 30.78 26.16
N ALA A 185 16.57 31.79 26.55
CA ALA A 185 17.56 32.50 25.74
C ALA A 185 19.00 32.05 26.02
N CYS A 186 19.22 31.09 26.93
CA CYS A 186 20.55 30.59 27.24
C CYS A 186 21.08 29.66 26.14
N PRO A 187 22.41 29.53 26.00
CA PRO A 187 23.01 28.56 25.08
C PRO A 187 22.51 27.13 25.37
N ALA A 188 22.34 26.32 24.33
CA ALA A 188 21.74 24.99 24.46
C ALA A 188 22.48 24.06 25.42
N PHE A 189 23.82 24.17 25.50
CA PHE A 189 24.62 23.46 26.50
C PHE A 189 24.21 23.79 27.94
N ILE A 190 24.06 25.08 28.24
CA ILE A 190 23.64 25.58 29.57
C ILE A 190 22.20 25.18 29.86
N GLN A 191 21.31 25.27 28.87
CA GLN A 191 19.94 24.76 28.98
C GLN A 191 19.95 23.26 29.33
N GLY A 192 20.82 22.47 28.69
CA GLY A 192 20.98 21.04 28.92
C GLY A 192 21.42 20.72 30.34
N ILE A 193 22.38 21.48 30.89
CA ILE A 193 22.80 21.34 32.28
C ILE A 193 21.62 21.60 33.22
N ALA A 194 20.90 22.71 33.05
CA ALA A 194 19.78 23.07 33.91
C ALA A 194 18.60 22.08 33.78
N LEU A 195 18.28 21.61 32.57
CA LEU A 195 17.29 20.56 32.33
C LEU A 195 17.68 19.23 32.95
N GLY A 196 18.95 18.83 32.82
CA GLY A 196 19.50 17.64 33.45
C GLY A 196 19.37 17.71 34.96
N TYR A 197 19.74 18.83 35.56
CA TYR A 197 19.60 19.06 37.00
C TYR A 197 18.15 19.06 37.46
N LYS A 198 17.25 19.79 36.77
CA LYS A 198 15.81 19.77 37.06
C LYS A 198 15.26 18.36 37.02
N LYS A 199 15.61 17.56 36.01
CA LYS A 199 15.15 16.17 35.89
C LYS A 199 15.60 15.29 37.06
N LEU A 200 16.75 15.59 37.66
CA LEU A 200 17.33 14.84 38.78
C LEU A 200 16.84 15.31 40.15
N THR A 201 16.41 16.56 40.27
CA THR A 201 16.08 17.19 41.57
C THR A 201 14.61 17.57 41.74
N ASP A 202 13.90 17.82 40.63
CA ASP A 202 12.52 18.29 40.61
C ASP A 202 11.53 17.18 40.21
N HIS A 203 11.46 16.12 41.02
CA HIS A 203 10.56 14.99 40.77
C HIS A 203 9.07 15.37 40.65
N TYR A 204 8.69 16.53 41.19
CA TYR A 204 7.31 17.03 41.18
C TYR A 204 7.05 18.12 40.14
N ASN A 205 8.02 18.43 39.27
CA ASN A 205 7.93 19.46 38.24
C ASN A 205 7.48 20.84 38.77
N ARG A 206 7.96 21.22 39.96
CA ARG A 206 7.63 22.47 40.65
C ARG A 206 8.46 23.66 40.18
N MET A 207 9.58 23.42 39.49
CA MET A 207 10.48 24.46 38.99
C MET A 207 9.98 24.99 37.65
N ASP A 208 9.48 26.22 37.65
CA ASP A 208 9.19 27.00 36.45
C ASP A 208 10.49 27.64 35.92
N MET A 209 11.18 26.92 35.01
CA MET A 209 12.47 27.39 34.48
C MET A 209 12.33 28.53 33.48
N GLU A 210 11.13 28.81 32.94
CA GLU A 210 10.95 29.90 31.96
C GLU A 210 11.30 31.27 32.54
N LYS A 211 11.25 31.42 33.87
CA LYS A 211 11.55 32.66 34.60
C LYS A 211 12.97 32.70 35.17
N TRP A 212 13.77 31.67 34.95
CA TRP A 212 15.11 31.60 35.54
C TRP A 212 16.06 32.51 34.77
N THR A 213 16.80 33.33 35.50
CA THR A 213 18.00 33.98 34.96
C THR A 213 19.19 33.11 35.33
N VAL A 214 19.88 32.60 34.30
CA VAL A 214 21.08 31.78 34.45
C VAL A 214 22.30 32.66 34.18
N LYS A 215 23.24 32.63 35.11
CA LYS A 215 24.56 33.24 34.93
C LYS A 215 25.60 32.13 34.81
N ALA A 216 26.24 32.04 33.65
CA ALA A 216 27.22 31.00 33.35
C ALA A 216 28.48 31.61 32.74
N ASN A 217 29.63 31.19 33.26
CA ASN A 217 30.91 31.43 32.60
C ASN A 217 31.22 30.21 31.74
N TYR A 218 31.35 30.38 30.43
CA TYR A 218 31.73 29.29 29.56
C TYR A 218 32.58 29.80 28.41
N ARG A 219 33.39 28.90 27.84
CA ARG A 219 34.10 29.18 26.59
C ARG A 219 33.06 29.10 25.49
N ASN A 220 32.91 30.18 24.70
CA ASN A 220 31.96 30.19 23.59
C ASN A 220 32.21 28.98 22.66
N PRO A 221 31.34 27.95 22.63
CA PRO A 221 31.51 26.78 21.79
C PRO A 221 31.14 27.10 20.35
N TYR A 222 30.60 28.29 20.07
CA TYR A 222 30.20 28.75 18.74
C TYR A 222 31.38 29.21 17.86
N ASP A 223 32.64 28.98 18.27
CA ASP A 223 33.75 28.78 17.33
C ASP A 223 33.56 27.42 16.64
N LEU A 224 32.42 27.28 15.95
CA LEU A 224 32.09 26.13 15.14
C LEU A 224 33.10 26.10 14.00
N ASP A 225 34.02 25.12 14.04
CA ASP A 225 34.72 24.75 12.82
C ASP A 225 33.64 24.22 11.87
N VAL A 226 33.21 25.09 10.96
CA VAL A 226 32.19 24.78 9.94
C VAL A 226 32.53 23.47 9.24
N LYS A 227 33.81 23.13 9.09
CA LYS A 227 34.29 21.87 8.49
C LYS A 227 34.04 20.65 9.37
N GLU A 228 34.05 20.78 10.68
CA GLU A 228 33.74 19.68 11.61
C GLU A 228 32.24 19.42 11.66
N VAL A 229 31.43 20.48 11.67
CA VAL A 229 29.96 20.32 11.57
C VAL A 229 29.57 19.77 10.21
N GLU A 230 30.21 20.21 9.11
CA GLU A 230 29.99 19.65 7.76
C GLU A 230 30.30 18.15 7.68
N LYS A 231 31.21 17.62 8.50
CA LYS A 231 31.41 16.16 8.62
C LYS A 231 30.23 15.47 9.33
N ASP A 232 29.50 16.17 10.20
CA ASP A 232 28.30 15.69 10.89
C ASP A 232 27.03 15.76 10.01
N LEU A 233 27.10 16.27 8.76
CA LEU A 233 26.09 16.01 7.72
C LEU A 233 25.93 14.51 7.37
N THR A 234 26.70 13.64 8.03
CA THR A 234 26.53 12.18 8.02
C THR A 234 25.12 11.73 8.40
N ASN A 235 24.34 12.52 9.14
CA ASN A 235 22.89 12.31 9.28
C ASN A 235 22.12 12.89 8.09
N LEU A 236 22.35 12.32 6.90
CA LEU A 236 21.71 12.74 5.65
C LEU A 236 20.17 12.71 5.75
N GLU A 237 19.62 11.80 6.57
CA GLU A 237 18.17 11.68 6.78
C GLU A 237 17.59 12.84 7.59
N GLY A 238 18.29 13.31 8.64
CA GLY A 238 17.88 14.51 9.38
C GLY A 238 17.85 15.75 8.48
N TYR A 239 18.85 15.91 7.62
CA TYR A 239 18.91 17.04 6.70
C TYR A 239 17.85 16.96 5.60
N LYS A 240 17.61 15.76 5.06
CA LYS A 240 16.49 15.51 4.12
C LYS A 240 15.15 15.88 4.73
N ALA A 241 14.88 15.53 5.98
CA ALA A 241 13.65 15.90 6.68
C ALA A 241 13.51 17.42 6.82
N PHE A 242 14.60 18.13 7.16
CA PHE A 242 14.61 19.59 7.20
C PHE A 242 14.37 20.23 5.82
N LEU A 243 15.03 19.73 4.77
CA LEU A 243 14.80 20.20 3.40
C LEU A 243 13.36 19.92 2.95
N LEU A 244 12.75 18.83 3.38
CA LEU A 244 11.34 18.55 3.11
C LEU A 244 10.43 19.57 3.81
N GLU A 245 10.77 20.04 5.01
CA GLU A 245 10.05 21.13 5.68
C GLU A 245 10.24 22.48 4.96
N VAL A 246 11.45 22.77 4.47
CA VAL A 246 11.76 23.94 3.64
C VAL A 246 10.92 23.93 2.38
N LEU A 247 10.94 22.80 1.66
CA LEU A 247 10.08 22.59 0.49
C LEU A 247 8.64 22.88 0.90
N LYS A 248 8.18 22.33 2.03
CA LYS A 248 6.79 22.45 2.49
C LYS A 248 6.35 23.82 2.99
N SER A 249 7.27 24.75 3.15
CA SER A 249 7.03 26.05 3.75
C SER A 249 6.38 27.04 2.78
N ARG A 250 5.13 27.44 3.03
CA ARG A 250 4.45 28.48 2.23
C ARG A 250 5.21 29.82 2.20
N GLY A 251 5.79 30.21 3.33
CA GLY A 251 6.56 31.46 3.42
C GLY A 251 7.88 31.44 2.67
N LEU A 252 8.42 30.26 2.35
CA LEU A 252 9.64 30.12 1.53
C LEU A 252 9.32 29.73 0.07
N ALA A 253 8.08 29.31 -0.20
CA ALA A 253 7.63 28.83 -1.51
C ALA A 253 7.98 29.77 -2.67
N PRO A 254 7.82 31.11 -2.56
CA PRO A 254 8.12 32.01 -3.68
C PRO A 254 9.53 31.85 -4.26
N TYR A 255 10.51 31.63 -3.39
CA TYR A 255 11.90 31.45 -3.78
C TYR A 255 12.23 29.97 -4.07
N VAL A 256 11.77 29.06 -3.20
CA VAL A 256 12.04 27.62 -3.33
C VAL A 256 11.45 27.06 -4.62
N ASN A 257 10.27 27.53 -5.03
CA ASN A 257 9.64 27.12 -6.29
C ASN A 257 10.52 27.47 -7.50
N ILE A 258 11.17 28.65 -7.53
CA ILE A 258 12.08 29.05 -8.61
C ILE A 258 13.27 28.11 -8.70
N VAL A 259 13.89 27.82 -7.55
CA VAL A 259 15.05 26.91 -7.47
C VAL A 259 14.66 25.53 -7.97
N VAL A 260 13.58 24.95 -7.45
CA VAL A 260 13.20 23.60 -7.85
C VAL A 260 12.80 23.55 -9.33
N MET A 261 12.07 24.53 -9.84
CA MET A 261 11.67 24.56 -11.25
C MET A 261 12.88 24.62 -12.17
N LYS A 262 13.85 25.51 -11.89
CA LYS A 262 15.13 25.58 -12.60
C LYS A 262 15.83 24.23 -12.61
N LEU A 263 15.96 23.59 -11.45
CA LEU A 263 16.61 22.27 -11.32
C LEU A 263 15.87 21.18 -12.10
N MET A 264 14.54 21.15 -12.05
CA MET A 264 13.74 20.18 -12.80
C MET A 264 13.92 20.34 -14.31
N ILE A 265 14.00 21.57 -14.81
CA ILE A 265 14.21 21.86 -16.25
C ILE A 265 15.63 21.47 -16.66
N GLU A 266 16.66 21.89 -15.93
CA GLU A 266 18.07 21.57 -16.20
C GLU A 266 18.33 20.07 -16.25
N ASN A 267 17.62 19.29 -15.42
CA ASN A 267 17.80 17.85 -15.32
C ASN A 267 16.79 17.06 -16.19
N GLY A 268 16.01 17.73 -17.04
CA GLY A 268 15.02 17.08 -17.92
C GLY A 268 13.94 16.30 -17.15
N LYS A 269 13.71 16.64 -15.88
CA LYS A 269 12.68 16.04 -15.01
C LYS A 269 11.36 16.78 -15.09
N PHE A 270 11.37 17.99 -15.63
CA PHE A 270 10.15 18.72 -15.92
C PHE A 270 9.34 18.10 -17.06
N LEU A 271 8.04 18.40 -17.14
CA LEU A 271 7.18 17.88 -18.20
C LEU A 271 7.64 18.36 -19.58
N SER A 272 7.87 17.40 -20.47
CA SER A 272 8.12 17.66 -21.89
C SER A 272 6.95 18.38 -22.55
N LYS A 273 7.22 19.18 -23.59
CA LYS A 273 6.21 19.89 -24.39
C LYS A 273 5.02 19.02 -24.83
N GLU A 274 5.27 17.78 -25.25
CA GLU A 274 4.22 16.81 -25.64
C GLU A 274 3.25 16.48 -24.49
N LYS A 275 3.79 16.23 -23.30
CA LYS A 275 2.99 15.95 -22.10
C LYS A 275 2.22 17.18 -21.64
N ARG A 276 2.79 18.39 -21.76
CA ARG A 276 2.07 19.66 -21.51
C ARG A 276 0.90 19.83 -22.48
N ALA A 277 1.11 19.55 -23.76
CA ALA A 277 0.06 19.54 -24.77
C ALA A 277 -1.03 18.50 -24.47
N THR A 278 -0.68 17.37 -23.85
CA THR A 278 -1.65 16.36 -23.39
C THR A 278 -2.57 16.91 -22.29
N VAL A 279 -2.04 17.64 -21.31
CA VAL A 279 -2.89 18.30 -20.29
C VAL A 279 -3.80 19.35 -20.93
N THR A 280 -3.28 20.17 -21.85
CA THR A 280 -4.09 21.15 -22.60
C THR A 280 -5.21 20.46 -23.39
N LYS A 281 -4.91 19.31 -24.02
CA LYS A 281 -5.90 18.50 -24.71
C LYS A 281 -6.97 17.98 -23.74
N PHE A 282 -6.59 17.50 -22.54
CA PHE A 282 -7.55 17.04 -21.54
C PHE A 282 -8.48 18.17 -21.11
N TYR A 283 -7.92 19.36 -20.85
CA TYR A 283 -8.73 20.53 -20.54
C TYR A 283 -9.71 20.87 -21.66
N GLY A 284 -9.26 20.88 -22.92
CA GLY A 284 -10.14 21.16 -24.06
C GLY A 284 -11.32 20.18 -24.14
N LEU A 285 -11.09 18.89 -23.90
CA LEU A 285 -12.13 17.86 -23.86
C LEU A 285 -13.10 18.05 -22.70
N ILE A 286 -12.58 18.35 -21.51
CA ILE A 286 -13.38 18.59 -20.30
C ILE A 286 -14.22 19.85 -20.44
N ARG A 287 -13.64 20.93 -20.97
CA ARG A 287 -14.35 22.19 -21.24
C ARG A 287 -15.48 21.97 -22.23
N ALA A 288 -15.23 21.23 -23.31
CA ALA A 288 -16.26 20.92 -24.31
C ALA A 288 -17.42 20.12 -23.69
N GLU A 289 -17.13 19.10 -22.88
CA GLU A 289 -18.16 18.31 -22.21
C GLU A 289 -18.89 19.12 -21.12
N PHE A 290 -18.21 20.02 -20.42
CA PHE A 290 -18.83 20.94 -19.45
C PHE A 290 -19.80 21.91 -20.12
N ILE A 291 -19.41 22.53 -21.24
CA ILE A 291 -20.29 23.40 -22.04
C ILE A 291 -21.54 22.64 -22.47
N LYS A 292 -21.38 21.40 -22.95
CA LYS A 292 -22.49 20.53 -23.34
C LYS A 292 -23.42 20.19 -22.16
N ALA A 293 -22.87 20.02 -20.96
CA ALA A 293 -23.64 19.71 -19.76
C ALA A 293 -24.50 20.89 -19.29
N ILE A 294 -24.01 22.13 -19.41
CA ILE A 294 -24.66 23.30 -18.82
C ILE A 294 -25.97 23.71 -19.53
N ARG A 295 -26.20 23.39 -20.81
CA ARG A 295 -27.46 23.72 -21.54
C ARG A 295 -27.95 25.19 -21.44
N GLU A 296 -27.13 26.14 -20.98
CA GLU A 296 -27.51 27.54 -20.74
C GLU A 296 -27.13 28.50 -21.88
N LYS A 297 -27.46 29.79 -21.68
CA LYS A 297 -27.33 30.92 -22.61
C LYS A 297 -25.87 31.18 -23.05
N GLU A 298 -25.75 31.82 -24.21
CA GLU A 298 -24.50 32.22 -24.88
C GLU A 298 -23.47 32.92 -23.98
N GLN A 299 -23.91 33.73 -23.00
CA GLN A 299 -23.04 34.43 -22.05
C GLN A 299 -22.23 33.50 -21.12
N SER A 300 -22.82 32.39 -20.65
CA SER A 300 -22.10 31.41 -19.82
C SER A 300 -21.03 30.68 -20.65
N ILE A 301 -21.32 30.43 -21.93
CA ILE A 301 -20.38 29.81 -22.87
C ILE A 301 -19.21 30.75 -23.16
N GLU A 302 -19.46 32.05 -23.34
CA GLU A 302 -18.41 33.05 -23.54
C GLU A 302 -17.48 33.14 -22.32
N ALA A 303 -18.04 33.16 -21.11
CA ALA A 303 -17.25 33.16 -19.88
C ALA A 303 -16.38 31.90 -19.75
N ILE A 304 -16.92 30.71 -20.07
CA ILE A 304 -16.17 29.44 -20.08
C ILE A 304 -15.08 29.43 -21.16
N ASN A 305 -15.37 29.97 -22.35
CA ASN A 305 -14.40 30.06 -23.43
C ASN A 305 -13.28 31.07 -23.12
N GLY A 306 -13.59 32.15 -22.39
CA GLY A 306 -12.64 33.13 -21.90
C GLY A 306 -11.77 32.62 -20.75
N PHE A 307 -12.19 31.56 -20.05
CA PHE A 307 -11.43 30.96 -18.97
C PHE A 307 -10.22 30.18 -19.52
N LYS A 308 -9.03 30.72 -19.24
CA LYS A 308 -7.77 30.13 -19.67
C LYS A 308 -7.31 29.11 -18.63
N ILE A 309 -6.63 28.06 -19.06
CA ILE A 309 -5.80 27.31 -18.11
C ILE A 309 -4.37 27.76 -18.29
N ASP A 310 -3.84 28.33 -17.21
CA ASP A 310 -2.44 28.64 -17.09
C ASP A 310 -1.79 27.41 -16.45
N LEU A 311 -1.38 26.44 -17.27
CA LEU A 311 -0.88 25.16 -16.78
C LEU A 311 0.47 25.25 -16.02
N TYR A 312 0.90 26.41 -15.53
CA TYR A 312 2.31 26.65 -15.20
C TYR A 312 3.21 26.17 -16.35
N PHE A 313 2.81 26.31 -17.62
CA PHE A 313 3.53 25.76 -18.78
C PHE A 313 3.48 26.73 -19.96
N SER A 314 3.75 28.02 -19.74
CA SER A 314 4.00 28.91 -20.91
C SER A 314 5.27 28.45 -21.63
N ASP A 315 5.44 28.84 -22.88
CA ASP A 315 6.68 28.56 -23.61
C ASP A 315 7.91 29.18 -22.93
N ASP A 316 7.70 30.24 -22.13
CA ASP A 316 8.76 30.88 -21.34
C ASP A 316 9.24 30.00 -20.17
N ILE A 317 8.51 28.94 -19.83
CA ILE A 317 8.93 28.09 -18.72
C ILE A 317 10.25 27.38 -19.00
N ASP A 318 10.55 27.14 -20.28
CA ASP A 318 11.81 26.53 -20.70
C ASP A 318 12.96 27.56 -20.75
N ASN A 319 12.68 28.85 -20.50
CA ASN A 319 13.68 29.91 -20.48
C ASN A 319 14.40 29.96 -19.13
N LEU A 320 15.49 29.20 -19.02
CA LEU A 320 16.34 29.16 -17.82
C LEU A 320 16.84 30.53 -17.37
N GLN A 321 16.99 31.50 -18.28
CA GLN A 321 17.47 32.85 -17.94
C GLN A 321 16.50 33.58 -17.00
N LEU A 322 15.19 33.37 -17.17
CA LEU A 322 14.17 33.99 -16.31
C LEU A 322 14.33 33.55 -14.85
N TYR A 323 14.67 32.28 -14.63
CA TYR A 323 14.93 31.76 -13.28
C TYR A 323 16.24 32.30 -12.72
N GLU A 324 17.30 32.37 -13.52
CA GLU A 324 18.57 32.94 -13.06
C GLU A 324 18.42 34.41 -12.66
N ASP A 325 17.71 35.20 -13.45
CA ASP A 325 17.49 36.61 -13.18
C ASP A 325 16.63 36.80 -11.91
N ALA A 326 15.62 35.95 -11.71
CA ALA A 326 14.84 35.94 -10.49
C ALA A 326 15.69 35.55 -9.26
N LEU A 327 16.49 34.48 -9.35
CA LEU A 327 17.37 34.06 -8.24
C LEU A 327 18.39 35.14 -7.88
N LYS A 328 19.03 35.78 -8.87
CA LYS A 328 19.93 36.92 -8.66
C LYS A 328 19.22 38.09 -7.97
N PHE A 329 17.96 38.34 -8.32
CA PHE A 329 17.17 39.36 -7.64
C PHE A 329 16.93 39.02 -6.17
N TYR A 330 16.44 37.81 -5.86
CA TYR A 330 16.20 37.40 -4.47
C TYR A 330 17.49 37.45 -3.65
N GLU A 331 18.60 37.00 -4.22
CA GLU A 331 19.90 37.06 -3.55
C GLU A 331 20.31 38.50 -3.23
N ALA A 332 20.21 39.42 -4.19
CA ALA A 332 20.57 40.82 -4.00
C ALA A 332 19.62 41.54 -3.02
N ASP A 333 18.31 41.29 -3.12
CA ASP A 333 17.30 41.93 -2.26
C ASP A 333 17.38 41.40 -0.83
N ILE A 334 17.56 40.10 -0.64
CA ILE A 334 17.77 39.51 0.70
C ILE A 334 19.11 39.96 1.26
N ARG A 335 20.19 39.97 0.48
CA ARG A 335 21.49 40.45 0.99
C ARG A 335 21.47 41.92 1.41
N SER A 336 20.65 42.76 0.78
CA SER A 336 20.52 44.18 1.12
C SER A 336 19.51 44.47 2.23
N SER A 337 18.46 43.65 2.37
CA SER A 337 17.41 43.81 3.40
C SER A 337 17.64 42.97 4.66
N PHE A 338 18.43 41.91 4.55
CA PHE A 338 18.72 40.92 5.58
C PHE A 338 20.24 40.83 5.76
N ASP A 339 20.81 41.83 6.45
CA ASP A 339 22.15 41.76 7.02
C ASP A 339 22.05 41.67 8.55
N PRO A 340 21.53 40.54 9.09
CA PRO A 340 21.57 40.37 10.52
C PRO A 340 23.04 40.26 10.93
N THR A 341 23.46 41.07 11.89
CA THR A 341 24.76 40.85 12.53
C THR A 341 24.80 39.39 13.01
N ILE A 342 25.97 38.75 12.94
CA ILE A 342 26.17 37.37 13.42
C ILE A 342 25.56 37.20 14.83
N GLU A 343 25.57 38.24 15.65
CA GLU A 343 24.94 38.31 16.97
C GLU A 343 23.41 38.14 16.96
N GLN A 344 22.68 38.75 16.02
CA GLN A 344 21.21 38.58 15.89
C GLN A 344 20.82 37.16 15.48
N ILE A 345 21.71 36.50 14.74
CA ILE A 345 21.54 35.12 14.30
C ILE A 345 21.80 34.16 15.46
N LEU A 346 22.84 34.44 16.24
CA LEU A 346 23.22 33.63 17.39
C LEU A 346 22.16 33.72 18.49
N SER A 347 21.50 34.88 18.66
CA SER A 347 20.46 35.09 19.67
C SER A 347 19.09 34.51 19.32
N CYS A 348 18.83 34.15 18.06
CA CYS A 348 17.56 33.56 17.66
C CYS A 348 17.60 32.03 17.57
N ASP A 349 16.52 31.38 18.02
CA ASP A 349 16.32 29.94 17.83
C ASP A 349 16.00 29.61 16.36
N ARG A 350 15.81 28.31 16.08
CA ARG A 350 15.45 27.83 14.74
C ARG A 350 14.20 28.50 14.21
N ASN A 351 13.14 28.55 15.02
CA ASN A 351 11.84 29.06 14.60
C ASN A 351 11.89 30.56 14.29
N CYS A 352 12.57 31.34 15.14
CA CYS A 352 12.80 32.76 14.91
C CYS A 352 13.56 32.97 13.59
N THR A 353 14.66 32.26 13.38
CA THR A 353 15.48 32.44 12.17
C THR A 353 14.71 32.06 10.91
N PHE A 354 13.93 30.98 10.98
CA PHE A 354 13.08 30.53 9.88
C PHE A 354 11.95 31.51 9.57
N GLU A 355 11.30 32.07 10.59
CA GLU A 355 10.26 33.11 10.45
C GLU A 355 10.81 34.42 9.89
N GLN A 356 11.99 34.85 10.33
CA GLN A 356 12.65 36.01 9.73
C GLN A 356 12.92 35.76 8.25
N LEU A 357 13.50 34.62 7.89
CA LEU A 357 13.75 34.29 6.49
C LEU A 357 12.45 34.23 5.66
N ARG A 358 11.37 33.64 6.20
CA ARG A 358 10.03 33.64 5.57
C ARG A 358 9.56 35.07 5.28
N LYS A 359 9.69 35.98 6.25
CA LYS A 359 9.30 37.40 6.08
C LYS A 359 10.12 38.08 4.98
N HIS A 360 11.44 37.88 4.97
CA HIS A 360 12.31 38.47 3.95
C HIS A 360 12.03 37.91 2.55
N ILE A 361 11.89 36.58 2.39
CA ILE A 361 11.52 35.99 1.11
C ILE A 361 10.17 36.53 0.63
N HIS A 362 9.19 36.65 1.52
CA HIS A 362 7.87 37.20 1.16
C HIS A 362 7.95 38.69 0.76
N MET A 363 8.75 39.49 1.44
CA MET A 363 9.00 40.89 1.05
C MET A 363 9.71 40.98 -0.30
N SER A 364 10.77 40.19 -0.51
CA SER A 364 11.50 40.12 -1.77
C SER A 364 10.61 39.65 -2.92
N PHE A 365 9.67 38.75 -2.65
CA PHE A 365 8.66 38.36 -3.63
C PHE A 365 7.81 39.54 -4.11
N HIS A 366 7.25 40.33 -3.20
CA HIS A 366 6.47 41.53 -3.57
C HIS A 366 7.34 42.58 -4.28
N ASN A 367 8.58 42.79 -3.82
CA ASN A 367 9.53 43.68 -4.48
C ASN A 367 9.84 43.21 -5.92
N TYR A 368 10.00 41.91 -6.11
CA TYR A 368 10.21 41.31 -7.42
C TYR A 368 9.02 41.56 -8.34
N LEU A 369 7.79 41.29 -7.86
CA LEU A 369 6.56 41.50 -8.62
C LEU A 369 6.38 42.97 -9.03
N ASN A 370 6.60 43.91 -8.11
CA ASN A 370 6.45 45.34 -8.38
C ASN A 370 7.45 45.86 -9.42
N ARG A 371 8.67 45.31 -9.45
CA ARG A 371 9.71 45.71 -10.43
C ARG A 371 9.58 45.02 -11.78
N ASN A 372 8.92 43.86 -11.82
CA ASN A 372 8.82 43.00 -13.00
C ASN A 372 7.38 42.83 -13.48
N GLU A 373 6.50 43.83 -13.26
CA GLU A 373 5.09 43.77 -13.70
C GLU A 373 4.94 43.42 -15.20
N SER A 374 5.92 43.79 -16.03
CA SER A 374 5.97 43.48 -17.47
C SER A 374 6.64 42.14 -17.82
N ASN A 375 7.52 41.61 -16.97
CA ASN A 375 8.34 40.42 -17.24
C ASN A 375 7.63 39.15 -16.75
N GLY A 376 6.60 38.75 -17.50
CA GLY A 376 6.07 37.38 -17.52
C GLY A 376 5.09 37.02 -16.39
N SER A 377 3.85 36.74 -16.77
CA SER A 377 2.83 36.15 -15.89
C SER A 377 3.31 34.86 -15.20
N ILE A 378 4.24 34.13 -15.81
CA ILE A 378 4.67 32.82 -15.33
C ILE A 378 5.44 32.86 -14.01
N LEU A 379 6.36 33.81 -13.82
CA LEU A 379 7.11 33.93 -12.57
C LEU A 379 6.21 34.40 -11.44
N ARG A 380 5.16 35.17 -11.73
CA ARG A 380 4.13 35.50 -10.74
C ARG A 380 3.43 34.27 -10.19
N TYR A 381 3.20 33.27 -11.03
CA TYR A 381 2.58 32.02 -10.61
C TYR A 381 3.57 31.12 -9.88
N ILE A 382 4.77 30.93 -10.43
CA ILE A 382 5.82 30.08 -9.83
C ILE A 382 6.22 30.64 -8.47
N ASN A 383 6.30 31.96 -8.34
CA ASN A 383 6.61 32.63 -7.08
C ASN A 383 5.41 32.74 -6.13
N GLY A 384 4.30 32.06 -6.41
CA GLY A 384 3.16 32.03 -5.50
C GLY A 384 3.50 31.42 -4.14
N GLU A 385 2.65 31.68 -3.15
CA GLU A 385 2.80 31.16 -1.79
C GLU A 385 2.54 29.65 -1.67
N TYR A 386 2.04 29.03 -2.73
CA TYR A 386 1.79 27.60 -2.79
C TYR A 386 3.05 26.88 -3.26
N PRO A 387 3.56 25.91 -2.48
CA PRO A 387 4.68 25.11 -2.92
C PRO A 387 4.36 24.32 -4.20
N ILE A 388 5.30 24.22 -5.13
CA ILE A 388 5.13 23.53 -6.43
C ILE A 388 4.81 22.03 -6.33
N TYR A 389 5.01 21.42 -5.16
CA TYR A 389 4.62 20.03 -4.95
C TYR A 389 3.14 19.91 -4.55
N THR A 390 2.38 21.00 -4.41
CA THR A 390 0.96 20.95 -4.03
C THR A 390 0.20 20.07 -5.02
N PHE A 391 -0.45 19.02 -4.52
CA PHE A 391 -1.19 18.04 -5.33
C PHE A 391 -2.61 18.50 -5.73
N ASN A 392 -2.92 19.78 -5.55
CA ASN A 392 -4.20 20.35 -5.92
C ASN A 392 -3.97 21.54 -6.86
N PRO A 393 -4.67 21.61 -7.99
CA PRO A 393 -4.73 22.84 -8.76
C PRO A 393 -5.27 24.00 -7.92
N THR A 394 -4.87 25.23 -8.25
CA THR A 394 -5.38 26.46 -7.65
C THR A 394 -6.18 27.27 -8.65
N LEU A 395 -7.30 27.84 -8.21
CA LEU A 395 -8.12 28.72 -9.02
C LEU A 395 -7.76 30.18 -8.79
N GLY A 396 -7.37 30.86 -9.86
CA GLY A 396 -7.31 32.31 -9.93
C GLY A 396 -8.61 32.92 -10.50
N PRO A 397 -8.70 34.27 -10.60
CA PRO A 397 -9.89 34.95 -11.10
C PRO A 397 -10.25 34.61 -12.56
N GLN A 398 -9.26 34.38 -13.42
CA GLN A 398 -9.45 34.11 -14.87
C GLN A 398 -8.63 32.91 -15.38
N HIS A 399 -7.95 32.22 -14.47
CA HIS A 399 -7.10 31.10 -14.81
C HIS A 399 -7.17 30.00 -13.75
N MET A 400 -6.82 28.79 -14.16
CA MET A 400 -6.55 27.66 -13.27
C MET A 400 -5.08 27.31 -13.39
N SER A 401 -4.41 27.16 -12.25
CA SER A 401 -2.99 26.86 -12.17
C SER A 401 -2.76 25.41 -11.74
N PHE A 402 -2.04 24.65 -12.58
CA PHE A 402 -1.81 23.22 -12.39
C PHE A 402 -0.36 22.92 -12.01
N PHE A 403 -0.12 22.50 -10.77
CA PHE A 403 1.24 22.36 -10.26
C PHE A 403 2.00 21.16 -10.87
N PRO A 404 3.35 21.22 -10.91
CA PRO A 404 4.19 20.13 -11.39
C PRO A 404 3.91 18.77 -10.71
N ALA A 405 3.62 18.76 -9.41
CA ALA A 405 3.27 17.54 -8.69
C ALA A 405 2.07 16.77 -9.29
N VAL A 406 1.01 17.50 -9.66
CA VAL A 406 -0.23 16.89 -10.19
C VAL A 406 -0.02 16.35 -11.61
N SER A 407 0.89 16.97 -12.36
CA SER A 407 1.16 16.62 -13.75
C SER A 407 2.30 15.61 -13.90
N ASN A 408 3.13 15.42 -12.86
CA ASN A 408 4.23 14.45 -12.89
C ASN A 408 3.77 13.02 -13.21
N TYR A 409 2.51 12.67 -12.97
CA TYR A 409 1.94 11.39 -13.39
C TYR A 409 2.06 11.14 -14.90
N LEU A 410 1.95 12.20 -15.71
CA LEU A 410 2.14 12.08 -17.17
C LEU A 410 3.59 11.82 -17.57
N SER A 411 4.55 11.97 -16.65
CA SER A 411 5.94 11.60 -16.93
C SER A 411 6.07 10.12 -17.27
N GLN A 412 5.16 9.30 -16.75
CA GLN A 412 5.14 7.85 -16.89
C GLN A 412 4.17 7.41 -18.00
N LYS A 413 4.42 6.24 -18.60
CA LYS A 413 3.51 5.61 -19.56
C LYS A 413 2.36 4.93 -18.82
N LEU A 414 1.40 5.74 -18.35
CA LEU A 414 0.23 5.25 -17.62
C LEU A 414 -0.94 4.94 -18.59
N PRO A 415 -1.84 3.99 -18.25
CA PRO A 415 -3.10 3.81 -18.96
C PRO A 415 -3.88 5.13 -19.07
N TYR A 416 -4.63 5.29 -20.15
CA TYR A 416 -5.34 6.54 -20.43
C TYR A 416 -6.38 6.85 -19.35
N GLY A 417 -7.01 5.80 -18.81
CA GLY A 417 -7.89 5.85 -17.65
C GLY A 417 -7.24 6.51 -16.43
N ILE A 418 -6.01 6.09 -16.08
CA ILE A 418 -5.26 6.65 -14.94
C ILE A 418 -5.01 8.15 -15.16
N GLN A 419 -4.55 8.51 -16.37
CA GLN A 419 -4.23 9.91 -16.68
C GLN A 419 -5.49 10.81 -16.55
N PHE A 420 -6.63 10.38 -17.09
CA PHE A 420 -7.89 11.11 -16.97
C PHE A 420 -8.48 11.08 -15.56
N GLY A 421 -8.34 9.97 -14.84
CA GLY A 421 -8.83 9.82 -13.48
C GLY A 421 -8.12 10.77 -12.50
N ALA A 422 -6.81 10.99 -12.66
CA ALA A 422 -6.07 11.93 -11.84
C ALA A 422 -6.25 13.39 -12.31
N ILE A 423 -5.85 13.67 -13.55
CA ILE A 423 -5.76 15.03 -14.07
C ILE A 423 -7.12 15.52 -14.53
N GLY A 424 -7.84 14.69 -15.28
CA GLY A 424 -9.12 15.09 -15.84
C GLY A 424 -10.18 15.37 -14.77
N PHE A 425 -10.24 14.55 -13.72
CA PHE A 425 -11.11 14.80 -12.57
C PHE A 425 -10.78 16.13 -11.89
N SER A 426 -9.50 16.39 -11.61
CA SER A 426 -9.04 17.63 -10.96
C SER A 426 -9.36 18.87 -11.79
N LEU A 427 -9.11 18.81 -13.10
CA LEU A 427 -9.45 19.90 -14.04
C LEU A 427 -10.96 20.17 -14.08
N ALA A 428 -11.79 19.12 -14.12
CA ALA A 428 -13.24 19.26 -14.14
C ALA A 428 -13.75 19.87 -12.83
N ARG A 429 -13.22 19.42 -11.68
CA ARG A 429 -13.59 19.91 -10.34
C ARG A 429 -13.34 21.41 -10.21
N GLU A 430 -12.13 21.86 -10.53
CA GLU A 430 -11.82 23.28 -10.41
C GLU A 430 -12.60 24.12 -11.43
N LEU A 431 -12.78 23.63 -12.66
CA LEU A 431 -13.56 24.35 -13.67
C LEU A 431 -14.99 24.58 -13.20
N ILE A 432 -15.67 23.53 -12.73
CA ILE A 432 -17.06 23.65 -12.24
C ILE A 432 -17.11 24.55 -11.00
N GLY A 433 -16.17 24.40 -10.05
CA GLY A 433 -16.16 25.16 -8.80
C GLY A 433 -15.92 26.66 -9.01
N LYS A 434 -15.19 27.02 -10.06
CA LYS A 434 -15.05 28.41 -10.51
C LYS A 434 -16.38 28.96 -11.02
N PHE A 435 -17.03 28.23 -11.91
CA PHE A 435 -18.27 28.68 -12.53
C PHE A 435 -19.46 28.65 -11.57
N GLU A 436 -19.51 27.76 -10.58
CA GLU A 436 -20.54 27.78 -9.53
C GLU A 436 -20.59 29.13 -8.80
N LYS A 437 -19.44 29.78 -8.57
CA LYS A 437 -19.36 31.08 -7.89
C LYS A 437 -19.78 32.26 -8.78
N ASP A 438 -19.50 32.17 -10.07
CA ASP A 438 -19.65 33.28 -11.01
C ASP A 438 -20.92 33.18 -11.87
N LEU A 439 -21.53 32.00 -11.99
CA LEU A 439 -22.71 31.76 -12.82
C LEU A 439 -23.94 32.47 -12.23
N ARG A 440 -24.47 33.42 -13.00
CA ARG A 440 -25.81 33.97 -12.81
C ARG A 440 -26.86 32.98 -13.32
N LEU A 441 -27.08 31.92 -12.55
CA LEU A 441 -28.09 30.91 -12.85
C LEU A 441 -29.48 31.55 -12.97
N SER A 442 -30.28 31.09 -13.93
CA SER A 442 -31.69 31.44 -14.00
C SER A 442 -32.42 30.97 -12.74
N GLU A 443 -33.54 31.60 -12.37
CA GLU A 443 -34.26 31.23 -11.14
C GLU A 443 -34.74 29.76 -11.15
N ALA A 444 -35.11 29.23 -12.32
CA ALA A 444 -35.43 27.83 -12.50
C ALA A 444 -34.20 26.91 -12.30
N ALA A 445 -33.03 27.30 -12.81
CA ALA A 445 -31.78 26.57 -12.61
C ALA A 445 -31.33 26.62 -11.15
N LYS A 446 -31.48 27.75 -10.46
CA LYS A 446 -31.22 27.86 -9.01
C LYS A 446 -32.12 26.93 -8.22
N LYS A 447 -33.43 26.89 -8.52
CA LYS A 447 -34.36 25.97 -7.87
C LYS A 447 -33.95 24.51 -8.09
N HIS A 448 -33.65 24.13 -9.32
CA HIS A 448 -33.20 22.77 -9.61
C HIS A 448 -31.90 22.42 -8.89
N LEU A 449 -30.94 23.34 -8.86
CA LEU A 449 -29.69 23.19 -8.13
C LEU A 449 -29.93 23.10 -6.61
N GLN A 450 -30.91 23.83 -6.08
CA GLN A 450 -31.30 23.75 -4.67
C GLN A 450 -31.93 22.40 -4.33
N ASP A 451 -32.79 21.86 -5.20
CA ASP A 451 -33.34 20.50 -5.04
C ASP A 451 -32.21 19.45 -5.05
N GLN A 452 -31.21 19.63 -5.92
CA GLN A 452 -30.01 18.78 -5.92
C GLN A 452 -29.20 18.94 -4.62
N TYR A 453 -28.95 20.18 -4.16
CA TYR A 453 -28.29 20.41 -2.88
C TYR A 453 -29.03 19.71 -1.73
N GLN A 454 -30.36 19.76 -1.68
CA GLN A 454 -31.09 19.06 -0.63
C GLN A 454 -30.86 17.54 -0.70
N CYS A 455 -30.94 16.95 -1.89
CA CYS A 455 -30.71 15.52 -2.09
C CYS A 455 -29.30 15.08 -1.63
N TYR A 456 -28.26 15.85 -1.99
CA TYR A 456 -26.90 15.54 -1.57
C TYR A 456 -26.67 15.81 -0.08
N SER A 457 -27.35 16.80 0.49
CA SER A 457 -27.33 17.06 1.92
C SER A 457 -27.81 15.83 2.68
N ASP A 458 -29.04 15.38 2.36
CA ASP A 458 -29.64 14.19 2.97
C ASP A 458 -28.72 12.96 2.84
N TYR A 459 -28.07 12.82 1.67
CA TYR A 459 -27.12 11.75 1.41
C TYR A 459 -25.88 11.82 2.31
N TYR A 460 -25.17 12.95 2.36
CA TYR A 460 -23.94 13.06 3.16
C TYR A 460 -24.22 13.00 4.67
N GLN A 461 -25.37 13.51 5.10
CA GLN A 461 -25.83 13.40 6.48
C GLN A 461 -26.16 11.97 6.90
N SER A 462 -26.45 11.06 5.96
CA SER A 462 -26.67 9.66 6.32
C SER A 462 -25.39 8.96 6.83
N TYR A 463 -24.20 9.56 6.63
CA TYR A 463 -22.92 8.98 7.00
C TYR A 463 -22.39 9.50 8.34
N GLY A 464 -22.79 8.83 9.43
CA GLY A 464 -22.21 9.05 10.75
C GLY A 464 -20.80 8.47 10.86
N ALA A 465 -19.87 9.17 11.51
CA ALA A 465 -18.65 8.59 12.06
C ALA A 465 -19.02 7.85 13.34
N LYS A 466 -18.43 6.67 13.60
CA LYS A 466 -18.63 5.99 14.89
C LYS A 466 -17.60 6.48 15.90
N GLU A 467 -18.07 7.03 17.01
CA GLU A 467 -17.22 7.30 18.18
C GLU A 467 -16.80 5.99 18.86
N ARG A 468 -15.75 6.03 19.71
CA ARG A 468 -15.29 4.85 20.47
C ARG A 468 -16.39 4.23 21.35
N GLU A 469 -17.36 5.03 21.78
CA GLU A 469 -18.51 4.59 22.58
C GLU A 469 -19.71 4.12 21.73
N GLY A 470 -19.58 4.12 20.39
CA GLY A 470 -20.61 3.67 19.45
C GLY A 470 -21.66 4.72 19.09
N VAL A 471 -21.55 5.95 19.59
CA VAL A 471 -22.39 7.08 19.18
C VAL A 471 -22.03 7.51 17.76
N ALA A 472 -23.04 7.69 16.90
CA ALA A 472 -22.84 8.17 15.55
C ALA A 472 -22.75 9.70 15.52
N LEU A 473 -21.63 10.25 15.05
CA LEU A 473 -21.39 11.67 14.87
C LEU A 473 -21.65 12.06 13.41
N TYR A 474 -22.56 13.01 13.20
CA TYR A 474 -22.97 13.45 11.87
C TYR A 474 -22.43 14.85 11.59
N PRO A 475 -21.86 15.11 10.39
CA PRO A 475 -21.36 16.42 10.04
C PRO A 475 -22.51 17.43 9.85
N GLU A 476 -22.24 18.73 10.08
CA GLU A 476 -23.23 19.77 9.81
C GLU A 476 -23.56 19.89 8.30
N GLU A 477 -24.86 19.98 8.00
CA GLU A 477 -25.47 19.72 6.69
C GLU A 477 -24.94 20.60 5.55
N ALA A 478 -24.94 21.92 5.74
CA ALA A 478 -24.85 22.88 4.64
C ALA A 478 -23.44 23.01 4.03
N GLN A 479 -22.40 22.67 4.79
CA GLN A 479 -21.03 22.92 4.36
C GLN A 479 -20.52 21.86 3.39
N LYS A 480 -21.03 20.62 3.48
CA LYS A 480 -20.52 19.45 2.74
C LYS A 480 -21.09 19.31 1.34
N THR A 481 -22.34 19.71 1.18
CA THR A 481 -23.14 19.45 0.00
C THR A 481 -22.53 20.05 -1.26
N LYS A 482 -22.00 21.28 -1.17
CA LYS A 482 -21.43 21.98 -2.32
C LYS A 482 -20.24 21.23 -2.93
N GLU A 483 -19.25 20.90 -2.09
CA GLU A 483 -18.07 20.15 -2.53
C GLU A 483 -18.43 18.74 -3.01
N GLY A 484 -19.41 18.10 -2.36
CA GLY A 484 -19.84 16.76 -2.74
C GLY A 484 -20.54 16.69 -4.10
N ILE A 485 -21.41 17.66 -4.42
CA ILE A 485 -21.99 17.79 -5.77
C ILE A 485 -20.91 18.06 -6.79
N LEU A 486 -20.02 19.00 -6.46
CA LEU A 486 -18.92 19.39 -7.31
C LEU A 486 -18.09 18.16 -7.71
N ASP A 487 -17.81 17.26 -6.78
CA ASP A 487 -17.07 16.03 -7.03
C ASP A 487 -17.78 15.06 -7.96
N VAL A 488 -19.07 14.81 -7.73
CA VAL A 488 -19.82 13.86 -8.56
C VAL A 488 -19.97 14.37 -9.99
N GLU A 489 -20.30 15.66 -10.15
CA GLU A 489 -20.46 16.25 -11.48
C GLU A 489 -19.11 16.42 -12.20
N ALA A 490 -18.03 16.76 -11.48
CA ALA A 490 -16.68 16.77 -12.02
C ALA A 490 -16.27 15.39 -12.55
N MET A 491 -16.52 14.34 -11.76
CA MET A 491 -16.22 12.97 -12.16
C MET A 491 -17.02 12.57 -13.41
N ARG A 492 -18.29 12.95 -13.47
CA ARG A 492 -19.17 12.66 -14.63
C ARG A 492 -18.67 13.36 -15.90
N ILE A 493 -18.33 14.63 -15.81
CA ILE A 493 -17.81 15.41 -16.93
C ILE A 493 -16.46 14.85 -17.39
N ALA A 494 -15.54 14.58 -16.46
CA ALA A 494 -14.24 14.00 -16.79
C ALA A 494 -14.36 12.62 -17.44
N LEU A 495 -15.25 11.75 -16.94
CA LEU A 495 -15.48 10.42 -17.52
C LEU A 495 -16.06 10.53 -18.93
N ASN A 496 -17.07 11.38 -19.12
CA ASN A 496 -17.67 11.57 -20.44
C ASN A 496 -16.67 12.17 -21.43
N ALA A 497 -15.86 13.14 -21.00
CA ALA A 497 -14.78 13.71 -21.81
C ALA A 497 -13.75 12.66 -22.24
N MET A 498 -13.42 11.71 -21.35
CA MET A 498 -12.54 10.59 -21.66
C MET A 498 -13.18 9.65 -22.69
N ILE A 499 -14.41 9.20 -22.45
CA ILE A 499 -15.13 8.25 -23.32
C ILE A 499 -15.36 8.83 -24.72
N ASN A 500 -15.67 10.12 -24.80
CA ASN A 500 -15.91 10.82 -26.07
C ASN A 500 -14.61 11.21 -26.78
N SER A 501 -13.45 10.97 -26.18
CA SER A 501 -12.17 11.29 -26.79
C SER A 501 -11.82 10.27 -27.89
N SER A 502 -11.23 10.75 -28.99
CA SER A 502 -10.75 9.89 -30.06
C SER A 502 -9.59 8.96 -29.65
N SER A 503 -8.97 9.22 -28.49
CA SER A 503 -7.88 8.42 -27.95
C SER A 503 -8.37 7.26 -27.09
N TYR A 504 -9.64 7.26 -26.69
CA TYR A 504 -10.25 6.15 -25.96
C TYR A 504 -10.48 4.95 -26.88
N ARG A 505 -9.95 3.77 -26.50
CA ARG A 505 -10.01 2.55 -27.31
C ARG A 505 -11.21 1.63 -26.99
N GLY A 506 -12.18 2.13 -26.22
CA GLY A 506 -13.36 1.37 -25.80
C GLY A 506 -13.09 0.39 -24.65
N PHE A 507 -14.11 -0.38 -24.28
CA PHE A 507 -14.04 -1.42 -23.23
C PHE A 507 -13.23 -2.67 -23.64
N LYS A 508 -12.52 -2.64 -24.77
CA LYS A 508 -11.71 -3.79 -25.20
C LYS A 508 -10.54 -3.93 -24.23
N SER A 509 -10.43 -5.11 -23.59
CA SER A 509 -9.31 -5.47 -22.71
C SER A 509 -8.01 -5.08 -23.42
N ALA A 510 -7.26 -4.16 -22.83
CA ALA A 510 -6.11 -3.59 -23.48
C ALA A 510 -5.11 -4.71 -23.82
N SER A 511 -4.93 -4.98 -25.11
CA SER A 511 -3.99 -5.99 -25.64
C SER A 511 -2.51 -5.68 -25.35
N LEU A 512 -2.24 -4.66 -24.52
CA LEU A 512 -0.95 -4.11 -24.13
C LEU A 512 -0.89 -3.75 -22.63
N SER A 513 -1.96 -3.98 -21.88
CA SER A 513 -2.03 -3.70 -20.44
C SER A 513 -1.68 -4.97 -19.67
N MET A 514 -0.60 -4.95 -18.88
CA MET A 514 -0.36 -5.98 -17.87
C MET A 514 -1.41 -5.98 -16.75
N SER A 515 -2.28 -4.97 -16.70
CA SER A 515 -3.39 -4.88 -15.77
C SER A 515 -4.67 -5.48 -16.35
N THR A 516 -5.41 -6.19 -15.49
CA THR A 516 -6.76 -6.72 -15.75
C THR A 516 -7.82 -5.63 -15.89
N PHE A 517 -7.52 -4.39 -15.48
CA PHE A 517 -8.47 -3.27 -15.53
C PHE A 517 -8.45 -2.55 -16.89
N ASN A 518 -9.62 -2.18 -17.39
CA ASN A 518 -9.77 -1.29 -18.55
C ASN A 518 -9.67 0.20 -18.14
N ASP A 519 -9.64 1.09 -19.14
CA ASP A 519 -9.50 2.54 -18.89
C ASP A 519 -10.62 3.15 -18.04
N VAL A 520 -11.85 2.61 -18.07
CA VAL A 520 -12.95 3.12 -17.22
C VAL A 520 -12.76 2.69 -15.77
N GLU A 521 -12.35 1.44 -15.54
CA GLU A 521 -11.99 0.96 -14.21
C GLU A 521 -10.80 1.75 -13.65
N TRP A 522 -9.74 1.93 -14.45
CA TRP A 522 -8.60 2.74 -14.07
C TRP A 522 -8.95 4.20 -13.79
N PHE A 523 -9.86 4.78 -14.56
CA PHE A 523 -10.37 6.13 -14.31
C PHE A 523 -10.96 6.25 -12.90
N PHE A 524 -11.86 5.33 -12.52
CA PHE A 524 -12.47 5.35 -11.20
C PHE A 524 -11.45 5.06 -10.10
N LEU A 525 -10.62 4.03 -10.26
CA LEU A 525 -9.60 3.66 -9.28
C LEU A 525 -8.63 4.82 -9.03
N THR A 526 -8.11 5.47 -10.08
CA THR A 526 -7.16 6.57 -9.92
C THR A 526 -7.78 7.81 -9.30
N ALA A 527 -8.99 8.19 -9.72
CA ALA A 527 -9.68 9.31 -9.10
C ALA A 527 -9.96 9.06 -7.61
N MET A 528 -10.15 7.79 -7.23
CA MET A 528 -10.31 7.35 -5.85
C MET A 528 -9.01 7.37 -5.06
N LEU A 529 -7.91 6.88 -5.64
CA LEU A 529 -6.59 6.81 -5.01
C LEU A 529 -6.06 8.17 -4.57
N GLY A 530 -6.41 9.23 -5.30
CA GLY A 530 -6.08 10.61 -4.92
C GLY A 530 -6.75 11.11 -3.63
N SER A 531 -7.73 10.37 -3.11
CA SER A 531 -8.45 10.69 -1.86
C SER A 531 -8.15 9.69 -0.74
N CYS A 532 -7.17 8.79 -0.89
CA CYS A 532 -6.83 7.89 0.22
C CYS A 532 -6.14 8.65 1.36
N ASP A 533 -6.69 8.50 2.57
CA ASP A 533 -6.23 9.15 3.80
C ASP A 533 -6.15 8.10 4.91
N GLU A 534 -4.95 7.87 5.43
CA GLU A 534 -4.65 6.80 6.40
C GLU A 534 -5.31 7.02 7.76
N ARG A 535 -5.80 8.23 8.04
CA ARG A 535 -6.50 8.55 9.29
C ARG A 535 -7.75 7.71 9.46
N GLU A 536 -8.04 7.31 10.69
CA GLU A 536 -9.28 6.59 11.01
C GLU A 536 -10.52 7.47 10.70
N ASP A 537 -11.68 6.86 10.44
CA ASP A 537 -12.90 7.59 10.03
C ASP A 537 -13.34 8.68 11.03
N LEU A 538 -13.06 8.47 12.33
CA LEU A 538 -13.28 9.44 13.40
C LEU A 538 -12.27 10.59 13.36
N GLU A 539 -11.00 10.33 13.10
CA GLU A 539 -9.98 11.38 12.95
C GLU A 539 -10.23 12.22 11.71
N GLN A 540 -10.65 11.59 10.61
CA GLN A 540 -11.12 12.31 9.43
C GLN A 540 -12.36 13.15 9.77
N TYR A 541 -13.29 12.64 10.58
CA TYR A 541 -14.44 13.41 11.02
C TYR A 541 -14.01 14.66 11.78
N GLU A 542 -13.13 14.53 12.76
CA GLU A 542 -12.63 15.66 13.55
C GLU A 542 -11.87 16.67 12.68
N ALA A 543 -11.04 16.20 11.75
CA ALA A 543 -10.30 17.06 10.83
C ALA A 543 -11.19 17.81 9.85
N PHE A 544 -12.29 17.19 9.40
CA PHE A 544 -13.16 17.77 8.40
C PHE A 544 -14.44 18.37 8.97
N LYS A 545 -14.84 18.21 10.23
CA LYS A 545 -16.15 18.64 10.74
C LYS A 545 -16.48 20.11 10.44
N ASN A 546 -15.47 20.99 10.48
CA ASN A 546 -15.58 22.43 10.21
C ASN A 546 -15.16 22.84 8.78
N SER A 547 -14.86 21.88 7.90
CA SER A 547 -14.45 22.12 6.51
C SER A 547 -15.66 22.09 5.57
N SER A 548 -15.63 22.78 4.43
CA SER A 548 -16.60 22.52 3.36
C SER A 548 -16.39 21.14 2.70
N ARG A 549 -15.19 20.55 2.84
CA ARG A 549 -14.87 19.27 2.21
C ARG A 549 -15.54 18.11 2.94
N THR A 550 -16.10 17.19 2.17
CA THR A 550 -16.52 15.87 2.68
C THR A 550 -15.29 15.06 3.06
N ARG A 551 -15.38 14.23 4.10
CA ARG A 551 -14.38 13.22 4.41
C ARG A 551 -14.15 12.34 3.18
N ASP A 552 -12.90 11.96 2.93
CA ASP A 552 -12.56 11.28 1.71
C ASP A 552 -13.24 9.90 1.59
N SER A 553 -13.41 9.20 2.71
CA SER A 553 -14.15 7.93 2.76
C SER A 553 -15.58 8.02 2.22
N LYS A 554 -16.25 9.15 2.40
CA LYS A 554 -17.65 9.34 1.97
C LYS A 554 -17.76 9.99 0.60
N ARG A 555 -16.78 10.81 0.23
CA ARG A 555 -16.64 11.43 -1.08
C ARG A 555 -16.66 10.40 -2.20
N LEU A 556 -15.85 9.35 -2.06
CA LEU A 556 -15.72 8.30 -3.08
C LEU A 556 -16.96 7.42 -3.20
N ASN A 557 -17.58 7.08 -2.06
CA ASN A 557 -18.82 6.32 -2.04
C ASN A 557 -19.96 7.09 -2.71
N ALA A 558 -20.01 8.42 -2.59
CA ALA A 558 -20.95 9.27 -3.32
C ALA A 558 -20.80 9.11 -4.84
N ILE A 559 -19.57 9.27 -5.34
CA ILE A 559 -19.24 9.09 -6.76
C ILE A 559 -19.68 7.70 -7.25
N ALA A 560 -19.29 6.65 -6.53
CA ALA A 560 -19.59 5.27 -6.90
C ALA A 560 -21.10 4.98 -6.98
N ARG A 561 -21.89 5.50 -6.04
CA ARG A 561 -23.35 5.30 -6.00
C ARG A 561 -24.10 6.12 -7.03
N GLN A 562 -23.61 7.32 -7.36
CA GLN A 562 -24.31 8.26 -8.25
C GLN A 562 -23.92 8.11 -9.74
N MET A 563 -22.96 7.25 -10.07
CA MET A 563 -22.51 7.04 -11.44
C MET A 563 -22.93 5.65 -11.95
N PRO A 564 -23.94 5.55 -12.85
CA PRO A 564 -24.37 4.27 -13.43
C PRO A 564 -23.26 3.53 -14.18
N GLN A 565 -22.26 4.25 -14.69
CA GLN A 565 -21.07 3.69 -15.33
C GLN A 565 -20.24 2.91 -14.31
N PHE A 566 -20.01 3.47 -13.12
CA PHE A 566 -19.34 2.77 -12.03
C PHE A 566 -20.07 1.46 -11.71
N SER A 567 -21.38 1.57 -11.45
CA SER A 567 -22.23 0.41 -11.20
C SER A 567 -22.14 -0.64 -12.31
N ARG A 568 -22.18 -0.26 -13.59
CA ARG A 568 -22.05 -1.24 -14.70
C ARG A 568 -20.70 -1.94 -14.74
N MET A 569 -19.63 -1.22 -14.44
CA MET A 569 -18.27 -1.78 -14.48
C MET A 569 -18.00 -2.74 -13.33
N PHE A 570 -18.41 -2.38 -12.11
CA PHE A 570 -18.07 -3.14 -10.90
C PHE A 570 -19.20 -4.10 -10.45
N ARG A 571 -20.37 -4.17 -11.11
CA ARG A 571 -21.48 -5.10 -10.77
C ARG A 571 -21.42 -6.47 -11.42
N SER A 572 -20.46 -6.76 -12.30
CA SER A 572 -20.27 -8.12 -12.86
C SER A 572 -19.87 -9.17 -11.81
N ILE A 573 -19.78 -8.81 -10.52
CA ILE A 573 -19.43 -9.70 -9.42
C ILE A 573 -20.66 -10.19 -8.61
N GLY A 574 -21.89 -9.71 -8.86
CA GLY A 574 -23.04 -10.18 -8.05
C GLY A 574 -24.46 -9.82 -8.47
N ALA A 575 -24.77 -9.63 -9.75
CA ALA A 575 -26.09 -9.13 -10.17
C ALA A 575 -26.84 -10.02 -11.18
N ALA A 576 -26.86 -11.35 -10.97
CA ALA A 576 -27.82 -12.21 -11.67
C ALA A 576 -29.27 -12.09 -11.13
N GLU A 577 -29.53 -11.37 -10.03
CA GLU A 577 -30.84 -11.38 -9.36
C GLU A 577 -31.66 -10.07 -9.41
N ARG A 578 -31.38 -9.10 -10.29
CA ARG A 578 -32.22 -7.88 -10.39
C ARG A 578 -32.61 -7.45 -11.80
N ASN A 579 -32.79 -8.39 -12.71
CA ASN A 579 -33.41 -8.10 -14.01
C ASN A 579 -34.95 -8.23 -13.92
N GLU A 580 -35.59 -7.32 -13.19
CA GLU A 580 -37.01 -7.00 -13.42
C GLU A 580 -37.35 -5.49 -13.35
N LEU A 581 -36.38 -4.59 -13.17
CA LEU A 581 -36.67 -3.14 -13.04
C LEU A 581 -36.02 -2.22 -14.09
N SER A 582 -35.42 -2.75 -15.16
CA SER A 582 -34.70 -1.94 -16.17
C SER A 582 -35.49 -1.64 -17.46
N HIS A 583 -36.80 -1.91 -17.52
CA HIS A 583 -37.65 -1.44 -18.61
C HIS A 583 -38.75 -0.48 -18.12
N PHE A 584 -38.36 0.75 -17.77
CA PHE A 584 -39.29 1.88 -17.77
C PHE A 584 -38.64 3.09 -18.44
N ARG A 585 -39.11 3.41 -19.65
CA ARG A 585 -38.89 4.71 -20.28
C ARG A 585 -39.64 5.75 -19.44
N LEU A 586 -38.94 6.81 -19.05
CA LEU A 586 -39.50 7.99 -18.40
C LEU A 586 -40.48 8.71 -19.35
N SER A 587 -41.78 8.51 -19.13
CA SER A 587 -42.79 9.56 -19.32
C SER A 587 -43.40 9.88 -17.94
N GLY A 588 -43.60 11.18 -17.68
CA GLY A 588 -43.90 11.70 -16.36
C GLY A 588 -45.26 11.25 -15.84
N LEU A 589 -45.27 10.42 -14.80
CA LEU A 589 -46.34 10.29 -13.78
C LEU A 589 -45.99 9.26 -12.66
N GLY A 590 -44.71 8.99 -12.40
CA GLY A 590 -44.27 7.94 -11.47
C GLY A 590 -43.92 8.38 -10.04
N LEU A 591 -44.30 9.59 -9.59
CA LEU A 591 -43.86 10.11 -8.28
C LEU A 591 -44.72 9.63 -7.09
N LEU A 592 -45.90 9.05 -7.32
CA LEU A 592 -46.81 8.65 -6.23
C LEU A 592 -46.44 7.28 -5.60
N GLN A 593 -45.71 6.43 -6.33
CA GLN A 593 -45.50 5.02 -5.92
C GLN A 593 -44.24 4.83 -5.06
N VAL A 594 -43.25 5.71 -5.17
CA VAL A 594 -42.04 5.72 -4.33
C VAL A 594 -42.33 6.19 -2.90
N VAL A 595 -43.33 7.07 -2.73
CA VAL A 595 -43.76 7.57 -1.41
C VAL A 595 -44.51 6.49 -0.61
N LEU A 596 -45.19 5.55 -1.27
CA LEU A 596 -45.91 4.46 -0.60
C LEU A 596 -44.97 3.36 -0.07
N VAL A 597 -43.91 3.01 -0.82
CA VAL A 597 -42.93 2.00 -0.39
C VAL A 597 -42.06 2.49 0.79
N ALA A 598 -41.69 3.78 0.79
CA ALA A 598 -40.97 4.40 1.91
C ALA A 598 -41.82 4.51 3.20
N ARG A 599 -43.14 4.62 3.07
CA ARG A 599 -44.07 4.64 4.22
C ARG A 599 -44.28 3.24 4.81
N GLN A 600 -44.28 2.20 3.97
CA GLN A 600 -44.47 0.80 4.38
C GLN A 600 -43.23 0.24 5.09
N MET A 601 -42.02 0.67 4.72
CA MET A 601 -40.78 0.29 5.43
C MET A 601 -40.63 0.94 6.81
N ARG A 602 -41.21 2.14 7.05
CA ARG A 602 -41.23 2.79 8.38
C ARG A 602 -42.20 2.14 9.37
N GLU A 603 -43.19 1.36 8.91
CA GLU A 603 -44.16 0.69 9.79
C GLU A 603 -43.69 -0.69 10.27
N THR A 604 -42.83 -1.38 9.52
CA THR A 604 -42.24 -2.66 9.94
C THR A 604 -41.19 -2.51 11.05
N ASP A 605 -40.45 -1.40 11.11
CA ASP A 605 -39.41 -1.17 12.12
C ASP A 605 -39.99 -0.78 13.50
N ARG A 606 -41.26 -0.35 13.55
CA ARG A 606 -41.96 -0.01 14.80
C ARG A 606 -42.57 -1.20 15.54
N ARG A 607 -42.70 -2.39 14.92
CA ARG A 607 -43.37 -3.55 15.53
C ARG A 607 -42.42 -4.62 16.11
N GLY A 608 -41.11 -4.44 16.00
CA GLY A 608 -40.09 -5.43 16.41
C GLY A 608 -39.46 -5.27 17.80
N ARG A 609 -40.07 -4.55 18.75
CA ARG A 609 -39.55 -4.46 20.13
C ARG A 609 -40.64 -4.70 21.17
N GLN A 610 -40.92 -5.97 21.46
CA GLN A 610 -41.47 -6.37 22.74
C GLN A 610 -40.37 -6.96 23.63
N LYS A 611 -40.30 -6.43 24.84
CA LYS A 611 -39.36 -6.72 25.92
C LYS A 611 -39.71 -8.06 26.58
N THR A 612 -38.70 -8.82 26.99
CA THR A 612 -38.76 -9.74 28.14
C THR A 612 -37.64 -9.40 29.13
N PRO A 613 -37.89 -9.44 30.45
CA PRO A 613 -36.96 -8.94 31.45
C PRO A 613 -36.02 -10.02 32.02
N PHE A 614 -34.83 -9.55 32.46
CA PHE A 614 -33.96 -10.01 33.56
C PHE A 614 -34.01 -11.46 34.05
N VAL A 615 -32.82 -12.09 34.22
CA VAL A 615 -32.30 -12.60 35.53
C VAL A 615 -30.76 -12.75 35.46
N HIS A 616 -30.08 -12.25 36.49
CA HIS A 616 -28.66 -12.47 36.84
C HIS A 616 -28.41 -13.91 37.35
N HIS A 617 -27.25 -14.50 37.06
CA HIS A 617 -26.44 -15.19 38.09
C HIS A 617 -25.00 -15.45 37.61
N SER A 618 -24.06 -15.21 38.53
CA SER A 618 -22.68 -15.69 38.49
C SER A 618 -22.60 -17.21 38.70
N VAL A 619 -21.47 -17.83 38.32
CA VAL A 619 -20.66 -18.77 39.13
C VAL A 619 -19.57 -19.39 38.26
N ALA A 620 -18.41 -19.57 38.87
CA ALA A 620 -17.18 -20.14 38.33
C ALA A 620 -17.19 -21.69 38.25
N THR A 621 -16.01 -22.25 37.94
CA THR A 621 -15.52 -23.63 38.14
C THR A 621 -15.81 -24.76 37.12
N SER A 622 -14.72 -25.12 36.42
CA SER A 622 -13.98 -26.41 36.48
C SER A 622 -14.53 -27.72 35.84
N SER A 623 -13.54 -28.51 35.38
CA SER A 623 -13.51 -29.95 35.02
C SER A 623 -13.77 -30.28 33.54
N ARG A 624 -12.78 -30.74 32.73
CA ARG A 624 -12.09 -32.06 32.70
C ARG A 624 -13.03 -33.27 32.82
N ILE A 625 -13.10 -34.07 31.74
CA ILE A 625 -13.12 -35.55 31.63
C ILE A 625 -13.17 -35.87 30.12
N LEU A 626 -12.13 -36.47 29.51
CA LEU A 626 -11.78 -37.91 29.41
C LEU A 626 -12.70 -38.73 28.49
N VAL A 627 -12.15 -39.18 27.35
CA VAL A 627 -12.39 -40.52 26.80
C VAL A 627 -11.04 -41.11 26.35
N ASN A 628 -10.57 -42.08 27.12
CA ASN A 628 -9.63 -43.12 26.72
C ASN A 628 -10.44 -44.33 26.26
N SER A 629 -9.95 -45.09 25.27
CA SER A 629 -9.85 -46.57 25.29
C SER A 629 -9.33 -47.08 23.93
N LEU A 630 -8.13 -47.67 23.91
CA LEU A 630 -7.79 -49.12 23.95
C LEU A 630 -7.73 -49.71 22.51
N SER A 631 -6.78 -50.57 22.10
CA SER A 631 -5.62 -51.19 22.74
C SER A 631 -4.94 -52.19 21.76
N VAL A 632 -3.64 -52.50 22.00
CA VAL A 632 -3.04 -53.87 21.98
C VAL A 632 -2.82 -54.53 20.59
N MET A 633 -1.71 -55.21 20.24
CA MET A 633 -0.50 -55.71 20.92
C MET A 633 0.58 -56.09 19.89
N SER A 634 1.87 -56.01 20.25
CA SER A 634 2.79 -57.18 20.23
C SER A 634 4.13 -56.83 20.90
N LYS A 635 4.59 -57.75 21.76
CA LYS A 635 5.86 -57.75 22.50
C LYS A 635 6.78 -58.82 21.90
N SER A 636 8.06 -58.50 21.73
CA SER A 636 9.25 -59.40 21.78
C SER A 636 10.44 -58.57 21.26
N VAL A 637 11.69 -58.62 21.72
CA VAL A 637 12.47 -59.42 22.68
C VAL A 637 13.77 -58.61 22.87
N ASP A 638 14.33 -58.63 24.07
CA ASP A 638 15.62 -57.99 24.41
C ASP A 638 16.78 -58.57 23.58
N GLY A 639 17.58 -57.69 22.99
CA GLY A 639 18.80 -58.02 22.28
C GLY A 639 19.71 -56.80 22.17
N GLU A 640 20.75 -56.77 23.01
CA GLU A 640 21.86 -55.80 22.96
C GLU A 640 22.44 -55.71 21.53
N LYS A 641 22.40 -54.52 20.94
CA LYS A 641 23.18 -54.14 19.75
C LYS A 641 23.56 -52.66 19.79
N PRO A 642 24.65 -52.28 19.10
CA PRO A 642 25.64 -51.33 19.57
C PRO A 642 25.16 -49.89 19.47
N ARG A 643 25.77 -49.01 20.30
CA ARG A 643 25.72 -47.55 20.17
C ARG A 643 26.19 -47.16 18.76
N SER A 644 25.26 -47.13 17.81
CA SER A 644 25.51 -46.58 16.48
C SER A 644 25.41 -45.07 16.57
N THR A 645 26.40 -44.42 15.99
CA THR A 645 26.66 -42.98 15.87
C THR A 645 25.60 -42.22 15.05
N TYR A 646 24.34 -42.64 15.09
CA TYR A 646 23.21 -42.11 14.32
C TYR A 646 22.66 -40.76 14.82
N GLN A 647 23.44 -39.99 15.59
CA GLN A 647 23.04 -38.67 16.11
C GLN A 647 24.04 -37.55 15.76
N GLN A 648 24.76 -37.65 14.65
CA GLN A 648 25.30 -36.45 13.99
C GLN A 648 24.18 -35.74 13.20
N GLN A 649 23.32 -35.09 13.99
CA GLN A 649 22.73 -33.78 13.71
C GLN A 649 22.40 -33.48 12.24
N HIS A 650 21.17 -33.80 11.84
CA HIS A 650 20.47 -33.25 10.68
C HIS A 650 20.24 -31.73 10.82
N LEU A 651 21.32 -30.95 10.86
CA LEU A 651 21.25 -29.49 10.89
C LEU A 651 20.95 -28.99 9.48
N GLY A 652 19.65 -28.74 9.20
CA GLY A 652 19.24 -27.88 8.10
C GLY A 652 18.45 -28.48 6.96
N HIS A 653 18.44 -29.80 6.84
CA HIS A 653 17.48 -30.47 5.98
C HIS A 653 16.10 -30.38 6.66
N PRO A 654 14.98 -30.18 5.94
CA PRO A 654 13.71 -30.70 6.43
C PRO A 654 13.98 -32.17 6.75
N PRO A 655 13.92 -32.60 8.03
CA PRO A 655 14.24 -33.97 8.36
C PRO A 655 13.25 -34.86 7.59
N LEU A 656 13.79 -35.79 6.80
CA LEU A 656 13.09 -36.88 6.11
C LEU A 656 12.45 -36.57 4.73
N LEU A 657 13.07 -35.74 3.87
CA LEU A 657 12.71 -35.83 2.45
C LEU A 657 13.07 -37.23 1.91
N PRO A 658 12.12 -37.94 1.26
CA PRO A 658 12.41 -39.26 0.71
C PRO A 658 13.59 -39.22 -0.28
N PRO A 659 14.48 -40.23 -0.30
CA PRO A 659 15.69 -40.20 -1.14
C PRO A 659 15.42 -40.00 -2.64
N HIS A 660 14.27 -40.46 -3.15
CA HIS A 660 13.89 -40.31 -4.55
C HIS A 660 13.51 -38.86 -4.94
N PHE A 661 13.32 -37.96 -3.98
CA PHE A 661 13.09 -36.53 -4.22
C PHE A 661 14.38 -35.70 -4.12
N ILE A 662 15.54 -36.32 -3.99
CA ILE A 662 16.80 -35.62 -3.79
C ILE A 662 17.80 -36.10 -4.84
N GLN A 663 18.39 -35.14 -5.56
CA GLN A 663 19.55 -35.39 -6.42
C GLN A 663 20.77 -34.64 -5.89
N GLU A 664 21.94 -35.27 -5.99
CA GLU A 664 23.21 -34.61 -5.67
C GLU A 664 23.78 -33.99 -6.95
N VAL A 665 24.04 -32.67 -6.90
CA VAL A 665 24.49 -31.89 -8.05
C VAL A 665 25.77 -31.15 -7.66
N THR A 666 26.80 -31.26 -8.48
CA THR A 666 28.00 -30.43 -8.35
C THR A 666 27.93 -29.32 -9.37
N VAL A 667 27.91 -28.06 -8.92
CA VAL A 667 27.92 -26.89 -9.79
C VAL A 667 29.28 -26.21 -9.75
N GLU A 668 29.79 -25.84 -10.93
CA GLU A 668 31.04 -25.08 -11.07
C GLU A 668 30.71 -23.59 -11.27
N MET A 669 31.32 -22.72 -10.47
CA MET A 669 31.07 -21.27 -10.43
C MET A 669 32.40 -20.50 -10.41
N GLN A 670 32.35 -19.23 -10.76
CA GLN A 670 33.53 -18.35 -10.76
C GLN A 670 33.10 -16.92 -10.42
N PHE A 671 33.83 -16.25 -9.52
CA PHE A 671 33.61 -14.84 -9.21
C PHE A 671 34.26 -13.93 -10.27
N HIS A 672 33.61 -12.85 -10.69
CA HIS A 672 34.27 -11.79 -11.44
C HIS A 672 34.83 -10.71 -10.49
N PRO A 673 35.84 -9.93 -10.91
CA PRO A 673 36.38 -8.84 -10.09
C PRO A 673 35.30 -7.85 -9.68
N GLY A 674 35.18 -7.59 -8.37
CA GLY A 674 34.20 -6.66 -7.81
C GLY A 674 32.82 -7.25 -7.49
N GLU A 675 32.54 -8.49 -7.88
CA GLU A 675 31.27 -9.14 -7.56
C GLU A 675 31.13 -9.47 -6.06
N LYS A 676 29.91 -9.36 -5.55
CA LYS A 676 29.54 -9.71 -4.18
C LYS A 676 29.04 -11.15 -4.10
N VAL A 677 29.18 -11.74 -2.91
CA VAL A 677 28.57 -13.03 -2.55
C VAL A 677 27.08 -12.78 -2.33
N GLY A 678 26.30 -12.84 -3.40
CA GLY A 678 24.86 -12.57 -3.40
C GLY A 678 24.04 -13.81 -3.11
N ILE A 679 24.40 -14.57 -2.08
CA ILE A 679 23.65 -15.75 -1.64
C ILE A 679 23.40 -15.69 -0.13
N LEU A 680 22.18 -16.03 0.27
CA LEU A 680 21.78 -16.18 1.66
C LEU A 680 21.47 -17.64 1.95
N VAL A 681 22.21 -18.24 2.89
CA VAL A 681 21.91 -19.58 3.41
C VAL A 681 21.36 -19.55 4.84
N SER A 682 20.54 -20.54 5.16
CA SER A 682 20.01 -20.79 6.50
C SER A 682 21.14 -21.23 7.46
N LYS A 683 20.83 -21.35 8.76
CA LYS A 683 21.79 -21.93 9.73
C LYS A 683 22.24 -23.33 9.34
N GLY A 684 21.35 -24.07 8.68
CA GLY A 684 21.62 -25.40 8.17
C GLY A 684 21.80 -25.40 6.66
N LEU A 685 22.52 -24.42 6.10
CA LEU A 685 23.05 -24.47 4.73
C LEU A 685 22.03 -24.62 3.58
N LEU A 686 20.75 -24.37 3.86
CA LEU A 686 19.71 -24.29 2.85
C LEU A 686 19.76 -22.92 2.16
N VAL A 687 19.78 -22.87 0.83
CA VAL A 687 19.73 -21.63 0.06
C VAL A 687 18.33 -21.01 0.17
N ILE A 688 18.24 -19.81 0.77
CA ILE A 688 16.99 -19.05 1.00
C ILE A 688 16.85 -17.91 0.00
N LYS A 689 17.96 -17.33 -0.47
CA LYS A 689 17.96 -16.21 -1.43
C LYS A 689 19.18 -16.29 -2.33
N VAL A 690 18.97 -16.02 -3.61
CA VAL A 690 20.02 -15.87 -4.63
C VAL A 690 19.79 -14.54 -5.33
N GLU A 691 20.79 -13.67 -5.33
CA GLU A 691 20.75 -12.38 -6.03
C GLU A 691 21.06 -12.60 -7.52
N GLN A 692 20.22 -12.04 -8.40
CA GLN A 692 20.32 -12.27 -9.86
C GLN A 692 21.66 -11.82 -10.47
N GLN A 693 22.36 -10.87 -9.83
CA GLN A 693 23.64 -10.32 -10.30
C GLN A 693 24.86 -10.95 -9.61
N SER A 694 24.71 -12.08 -8.91
CA SER A 694 25.84 -12.76 -8.27
C SER A 694 26.46 -13.82 -9.18
N ALA A 695 27.78 -14.02 -9.03
CA ALA A 695 28.52 -15.20 -9.51
C ALA A 695 27.87 -16.56 -9.21
N ILE A 696 26.95 -16.57 -8.24
CA ILE A 696 26.32 -17.76 -7.65
C ILE A 696 24.94 -18.02 -8.29
N ASN A 697 24.77 -17.68 -9.57
CA ASN A 697 23.51 -17.84 -10.31
C ASN A 697 23.16 -19.29 -10.67
N LYS A 698 24.05 -20.27 -10.42
CA LYS A 698 23.82 -21.70 -10.68
C LYS A 698 23.20 -22.45 -9.49
N LEU A 699 23.08 -21.80 -8.33
CA LEU A 699 22.37 -22.33 -7.18
C LEU A 699 20.91 -21.89 -7.24
N PHE A 700 20.01 -22.79 -6.83
CA PHE A 700 18.58 -22.51 -6.77
C PHE A 700 18.11 -22.45 -5.31
N LEU A 701 16.93 -21.87 -5.11
CA LEU A 701 16.24 -21.91 -3.83
C LEU A 701 16.04 -23.37 -3.40
N CYS A 702 16.20 -23.61 -2.10
CA CYS A 702 16.18 -24.94 -1.47
C CYS A 702 17.33 -25.89 -1.83
N ASP A 703 18.35 -25.44 -2.56
CA ASP A 703 19.60 -26.22 -2.62
C ASP A 703 20.20 -26.34 -1.21
N PHE A 704 20.59 -27.54 -0.81
CA PHE A 704 21.27 -27.78 0.45
C PHE A 704 22.76 -27.94 0.21
N VAL A 705 23.56 -26.98 0.66
CA VAL A 705 25.02 -26.99 0.43
C VAL A 705 25.67 -28.05 1.31
N THR A 706 26.45 -28.94 0.70
CA THR A 706 27.17 -30.00 1.40
C THR A 706 28.69 -29.82 1.35
N HIS A 707 29.24 -29.42 0.20
CA HIS A 707 30.68 -29.29 0.01
C HIS A 707 31.02 -28.05 -0.83
N VAL A 708 32.21 -27.48 -0.60
CA VAL A 708 32.82 -26.42 -1.42
C VAL A 708 34.25 -26.86 -1.74
N ASN A 709 34.59 -26.97 -3.03
CA ASN A 709 35.87 -27.52 -3.52
C ASN A 709 36.22 -28.88 -2.90
N GLY A 710 35.23 -29.78 -2.81
CA GLY A 710 35.39 -31.10 -2.20
C GLY A 710 35.48 -31.10 -0.66
N ASN A 711 35.60 -29.95 -0.01
CA ASN A 711 35.63 -29.86 1.45
C ASN A 711 34.20 -29.80 2.01
N PRO A 712 33.87 -30.63 3.01
CA PRO A 712 32.55 -30.60 3.63
C PRO A 712 32.32 -29.27 4.36
N VAL A 713 31.06 -28.82 4.33
CA VAL A 713 30.62 -27.60 5.00
C VAL A 713 29.58 -27.99 6.04
N ASP A 714 29.87 -27.71 7.31
CA ASP A 714 29.03 -28.07 8.46
C ASP A 714 28.24 -26.89 9.05
N SER A 715 28.62 -25.67 8.69
CA SER A 715 28.10 -24.46 9.31
C SER A 715 28.04 -23.29 8.34
N LYS A 716 27.02 -22.43 8.52
CA LYS A 716 26.87 -21.18 7.78
C LYS A 716 28.15 -20.32 7.82
N LYS A 717 28.82 -20.26 8.96
CA LYS A 717 30.06 -19.48 9.13
C LYS A 717 31.18 -20.05 8.23
N LEU A 718 31.39 -21.36 8.25
CA LEU A 718 32.40 -22.02 7.43
C LEU A 718 32.13 -21.81 5.93
N PHE A 719 30.87 -21.90 5.50
CA PHE A 719 30.45 -21.63 4.12
C PHE A 719 30.93 -20.26 3.62
N TYR A 720 30.60 -19.18 4.35
CA TYR A 720 31.01 -17.83 3.93
C TYR A 720 32.51 -17.59 4.04
N VAL A 721 33.20 -18.22 5.01
CA VAL A 721 34.67 -18.16 5.09
C VAL A 721 35.30 -18.78 3.85
N MET A 722 34.82 -19.95 3.41
CA MET A 722 35.30 -20.60 2.19
C MET A 722 35.05 -19.74 0.95
N LEU A 723 33.84 -19.20 0.76
CA LEU A 723 33.54 -18.32 -0.37
C LEU A 723 34.37 -17.04 -0.37
N HIS A 724 34.59 -16.44 0.80
CA HIS A 724 35.43 -15.24 0.92
C HIS A 724 36.90 -15.53 0.61
N ASN A 725 37.42 -16.68 1.02
CA ASN A 725 38.77 -17.11 0.70
C ASN A 725 38.95 -17.37 -0.80
N ILE A 726 38.00 -18.04 -1.44
CA ILE A 726 37.98 -18.27 -2.90
C ILE A 726 37.98 -16.93 -3.67
N ARG A 727 37.15 -15.98 -3.22
CA ARG A 727 37.11 -14.63 -3.82
C ARG A 727 38.45 -13.90 -3.65
N LYS A 728 39.10 -14.03 -2.50
CA LYS A 728 40.42 -13.42 -2.24
C LYS A 728 41.55 -14.06 -3.05
N SER A 729 41.49 -15.36 -3.35
CA SER A 729 42.56 -16.10 -4.03
C SER A 729 42.58 -15.92 -5.56
N GLY A 730 42.02 -14.83 -6.09
CA GLY A 730 42.14 -14.49 -7.51
C GLY A 730 41.06 -15.10 -8.41
N ASN A 731 39.83 -15.27 -7.90
CA ASN A 731 38.66 -15.59 -8.72
C ASN A 731 38.80 -16.89 -9.54
N ALA A 732 39.52 -17.88 -9.02
CA ALA A 732 39.60 -19.20 -9.64
C ALA A 732 38.22 -19.88 -9.66
N PRO A 733 37.92 -20.69 -10.69
CA PRO A 733 36.74 -21.55 -10.70
C PRO A 733 36.70 -22.43 -9.45
N PHE A 734 35.52 -22.59 -8.88
CA PHE A 734 35.28 -23.41 -7.69
C PHE A 734 34.01 -24.22 -7.85
N THR A 735 33.92 -25.34 -7.13
CA THR A 735 32.77 -26.23 -7.18
C THR A 735 31.99 -26.17 -5.88
N VAL A 736 30.67 -26.25 -5.97
CA VAL A 736 29.77 -26.39 -4.81
C VAL A 736 28.90 -27.62 -5.05
N ARG A 737 28.95 -28.56 -4.11
CA ARG A 737 28.14 -29.77 -4.14
C ARG A 737 26.89 -29.56 -3.30
N VAL A 738 25.72 -29.73 -3.91
CA VAL A 738 24.43 -29.50 -3.27
C VAL A 738 23.53 -30.72 -3.38
N ARG A 739 22.65 -30.89 -2.38
CA ARG A 739 21.50 -31.78 -2.46
C ARG A 739 20.31 -30.94 -2.90
N ARG A 740 19.79 -31.20 -4.10
CA ARG A 740 18.73 -30.43 -4.75
C ARG A 740 17.42 -31.21 -4.72
N PRO A 741 16.32 -30.60 -4.25
CA PRO A 741 15.00 -31.20 -4.38
C PRO A 741 14.59 -31.39 -5.84
N ILE A 742 13.99 -32.54 -6.14
CA ILE A 742 13.33 -32.81 -7.41
C ILE A 742 11.86 -32.45 -7.22
N TRP A 743 11.44 -31.33 -7.80
CA TRP A 743 10.10 -30.79 -7.57
C TRP A 743 8.98 -31.63 -8.20
N ASN A 744 9.28 -32.30 -9.32
CA ASN A 744 8.34 -33.13 -10.05
C ASN A 744 9.01 -34.43 -10.50
N THR A 745 8.41 -35.56 -10.17
CA THR A 745 8.83 -36.88 -10.63
C THR A 745 7.69 -37.53 -11.40
N LEU A 746 7.94 -38.13 -12.56
CA LEU A 746 6.90 -38.84 -13.30
C LEU A 746 6.33 -39.97 -12.44
N THR A 747 5.01 -40.09 -12.41
CA THR A 747 4.33 -41.12 -11.61
C THR A 747 3.27 -41.86 -12.41
N ASN A 748 3.15 -43.15 -12.11
CA ASN A 748 2.05 -43.99 -12.54
C ASN A 748 1.13 -44.36 -11.38
N THR A 749 1.27 -43.71 -10.22
CA THR A 749 0.43 -43.97 -9.06
C THR A 749 -0.64 -42.89 -9.01
N LEU A 750 -1.90 -43.32 -9.02
CA LEU A 750 -3.08 -42.45 -8.93
C LEU A 750 -4.01 -42.99 -7.84
N PRO A 751 -4.93 -42.17 -7.30
CA PRO A 751 -5.94 -42.65 -6.38
C PRO A 751 -6.71 -43.85 -6.95
N VAL A 752 -7.10 -44.77 -6.07
CA VAL A 752 -7.99 -45.87 -6.44
C VAL A 752 -9.25 -45.25 -7.05
N SER A 753 -9.67 -45.76 -8.21
CA SER A 753 -10.78 -45.27 -9.05
C SER A 753 -10.59 -43.94 -9.79
N TYR A 754 -9.37 -43.41 -9.90
CA TYR A 754 -9.11 -42.24 -10.75
C TYR A 754 -8.85 -42.67 -12.20
N ASP A 755 -9.72 -42.26 -13.12
CA ASP A 755 -9.59 -42.53 -14.55
C ASP A 755 -8.47 -41.70 -15.18
N ARG A 756 -7.70 -42.30 -16.11
CA ARG A 756 -6.65 -41.60 -16.87
C ARG A 756 -7.19 -41.12 -18.21
N PRO A 757 -7.53 -39.84 -18.37
CA PRO A 757 -7.93 -39.33 -19.66
C PRO A 757 -6.71 -39.33 -20.60
N ARG A 758 -6.95 -39.55 -21.90
CA ARG A 758 -5.89 -39.47 -22.90
C ARG A 758 -5.35 -38.03 -22.99
N GLY A 759 -4.07 -37.90 -23.28
CA GLY A 759 -3.41 -36.62 -23.48
C GLY A 759 -2.95 -35.89 -22.23
N TYR A 760 -2.88 -36.59 -21.10
CA TYR A 760 -2.34 -36.09 -19.83
C TYR A 760 -1.14 -36.92 -19.37
N GLN A 761 -0.19 -36.26 -18.71
CA GLN A 761 0.92 -36.86 -17.98
C GLN A 761 0.76 -36.60 -16.48
N TYR A 762 1.29 -37.53 -15.68
CA TYR A 762 1.15 -37.48 -14.23
C TYR A 762 2.50 -37.36 -13.55
N PHE A 763 2.56 -36.46 -12.57
CA PHE A 763 3.75 -36.17 -11.79
C PHE A 763 3.43 -36.23 -10.30
N THR A 764 4.33 -36.79 -9.49
CA THR A 764 4.33 -36.52 -8.05
C THR A 764 5.12 -35.24 -7.82
N GLY A 765 4.39 -34.19 -7.45
CA GLY A 765 4.89 -32.89 -7.04
C GLY A 765 5.31 -32.86 -5.58
N LEU A 766 6.26 -31.99 -5.26
CA LEU A 766 6.79 -31.77 -3.92
C LEU A 766 6.74 -30.28 -3.56
N PHE A 767 6.19 -29.95 -2.40
CA PHE A 767 6.43 -28.67 -1.74
C PHE A 767 7.27 -28.86 -0.49
N VAL A 768 8.23 -27.96 -0.28
CA VAL A 768 9.13 -27.96 0.88
C VAL A 768 9.03 -26.61 1.56
N LEU A 769 8.64 -26.57 2.83
CA LEU A 769 8.53 -25.33 3.60
C LEU A 769 9.91 -24.82 4.00
N TYR A 770 10.24 -23.58 3.62
CA TYR A 770 11.48 -22.90 4.04
C TYR A 770 11.18 -21.52 4.65
N PRO A 771 12.13 -20.92 5.40
CA PRO A 771 11.89 -19.63 6.03
C PRO A 771 11.49 -18.55 5.01
N ALA A 772 10.44 -17.79 5.33
CA ALA A 772 9.86 -16.75 4.48
C ALA A 772 9.24 -17.23 3.14
N SER A 773 9.06 -18.54 2.93
CA SER A 773 8.31 -19.04 1.76
C SER A 773 6.80 -18.81 1.91
N SER A 774 6.14 -18.31 0.87
CA SER A 774 4.68 -18.39 0.73
C SER A 774 4.30 -19.61 -0.13
N LEU A 775 3.11 -20.19 0.12
CA LEU A 775 2.58 -21.24 -0.75
C LEU A 775 2.38 -20.70 -2.18
N GLY A 776 1.84 -19.48 -2.29
CA GLY A 776 1.68 -18.72 -3.53
C GLY A 776 0.92 -19.44 -4.64
N ILE A 777 -0.03 -20.31 -4.28
CA ILE A 777 -0.90 -21.02 -5.21
C ILE A 777 -2.31 -20.46 -5.16
N SER A 778 -2.91 -20.19 -6.32
CA SER A 778 -4.35 -20.06 -6.44
C SER A 778 -4.91 -21.26 -7.17
N ILE A 779 -5.94 -21.87 -6.59
CA ILE A 779 -6.60 -23.04 -7.12
C ILE A 779 -8.08 -22.77 -7.37
N LYS A 780 -8.63 -23.48 -8.35
CA LYS A 780 -10.02 -23.38 -8.78
C LYS A 780 -10.60 -24.77 -9.00
N ALA A 781 -11.79 -25.03 -8.46
CA ALA A 781 -12.51 -26.27 -8.73
C ALA A 781 -13.30 -26.13 -10.03
N TYR A 782 -13.25 -27.13 -10.90
CA TYR A 782 -14.08 -27.25 -12.09
C TYR A 782 -14.29 -28.73 -12.41
N ASN A 783 -15.54 -29.16 -12.56
CA ASN A 783 -15.92 -30.54 -12.87
C ASN A 783 -15.20 -31.58 -11.96
N ASN A 784 -15.33 -31.40 -10.63
CA ASN A 784 -14.69 -32.24 -9.60
C ASN A 784 -13.16 -32.36 -9.68
N LYS A 785 -12.50 -31.43 -10.36
CA LYS A 785 -11.03 -31.33 -10.45
C LYS A 785 -10.55 -29.99 -9.90
N VAL A 786 -9.37 -29.98 -9.29
CA VAL A 786 -8.77 -28.78 -8.70
C VAL A 786 -7.62 -28.29 -9.58
N TYR A 787 -7.88 -27.26 -10.38
CA TYR A 787 -6.89 -26.67 -11.28
C TYR A 787 -6.10 -25.54 -10.62
N VAL A 788 -4.82 -25.44 -10.94
CA VAL A 788 -3.95 -24.33 -10.58
C VAL A 788 -4.26 -23.16 -11.51
N SER A 789 -4.89 -22.11 -10.97
CA SER A 789 -5.27 -20.93 -11.75
C SER A 789 -4.18 -19.85 -11.78
N HIS A 790 -3.33 -19.79 -10.76
CA HIS A 790 -2.25 -18.83 -10.67
C HIS A 790 -1.15 -19.32 -9.73
N THR A 791 0.09 -18.89 -9.99
CA THR A 791 1.27 -19.13 -9.16
C THR A 791 2.02 -17.82 -8.95
N GLU A 792 2.28 -17.44 -7.70
CA GLU A 792 3.07 -16.25 -7.36
C GLU A 792 4.55 -16.46 -7.66
N GLN A 793 5.25 -15.40 -8.06
CA GLN A 793 6.70 -15.44 -8.25
C GLN A 793 7.42 -15.76 -6.93
N ASN A 794 8.50 -16.53 -6.99
CA ASN A 794 9.32 -16.94 -5.83
C ASN A 794 8.55 -17.73 -4.74
N SER A 795 7.39 -18.31 -5.08
CA SER A 795 6.60 -19.15 -4.17
C SER A 795 6.92 -20.64 -4.28
N LEU A 796 6.42 -21.44 -3.33
CA LEU A 796 6.51 -22.90 -3.40
C LEU A 796 5.82 -23.44 -4.66
N ALA A 797 4.66 -22.88 -5.01
CA ALA A 797 3.88 -23.29 -6.17
C ALA A 797 4.65 -23.19 -7.48
N MET A 798 5.41 -22.11 -7.66
CA MET A 798 6.18 -21.88 -8.89
C MET A 798 7.23 -22.97 -9.15
N SER A 799 7.68 -23.68 -8.11
CA SER A 799 8.70 -24.72 -8.25
C SER A 799 8.16 -26.04 -8.79
N ALA A 800 6.90 -26.38 -8.49
CA ALA A 800 6.31 -27.68 -8.86
C ALA A 800 5.11 -27.56 -9.83
N CYS A 801 4.32 -26.51 -9.73
CA CYS A 801 3.07 -26.36 -10.48
C CYS A 801 3.18 -25.36 -11.64
N TYR A 802 2.47 -25.64 -12.72
CA TYR A 802 2.17 -24.70 -13.80
C TYR A 802 0.71 -24.29 -13.79
N ILE A 803 0.41 -23.13 -14.36
CA ILE A 803 -0.98 -22.70 -14.57
C ILE A 803 -1.65 -23.72 -15.50
N GLY A 804 -2.79 -24.26 -15.06
CA GLY A 804 -3.54 -25.31 -15.74
C GLY A 804 -3.27 -26.73 -15.27
N ASP A 805 -2.26 -26.95 -14.42
CA ASP A 805 -2.07 -28.24 -13.75
C ASP A 805 -3.30 -28.58 -12.87
N CYS A 806 -3.71 -29.85 -12.85
CA CYS A 806 -4.76 -30.33 -11.96
C CYS A 806 -4.14 -31.10 -10.78
N ILE A 807 -4.47 -30.71 -9.55
CA ILE A 807 -4.08 -31.43 -8.34
C ILE A 807 -5.11 -32.55 -8.10
N VAL A 808 -4.65 -33.80 -8.23
CA VAL A 808 -5.48 -35.01 -8.15
C VAL A 808 -5.61 -35.51 -6.70
N GLU A 809 -4.51 -35.51 -5.97
CA GLU A 809 -4.46 -35.93 -4.56
C GLU A 809 -3.35 -35.19 -3.81
N VAL A 810 -3.51 -35.05 -2.49
CA VAL A 810 -2.52 -34.45 -1.60
C VAL A 810 -2.25 -35.42 -0.45
N GLY A 811 -1.00 -35.84 -0.29
CA GLY A 811 -0.61 -36.81 0.75
C GLY A 811 -1.31 -38.16 0.64
N GLY A 812 -1.65 -38.61 -0.58
CA GLY A 812 -2.40 -39.85 -0.82
C GLY A 812 -3.91 -39.74 -0.60
N VAL A 813 -4.43 -38.52 -0.38
CA VAL A 813 -5.87 -38.27 -0.24
C VAL A 813 -6.39 -37.56 -1.49
N PRO A 814 -7.35 -38.11 -2.23
CA PRO A 814 -7.91 -37.48 -3.43
C PRO A 814 -8.59 -36.15 -3.10
N VAL A 815 -8.47 -35.19 -4.01
CA VAL A 815 -9.06 -33.84 -3.84
C VAL A 815 -9.92 -33.46 -5.04
N THR A 816 -11.15 -33.04 -4.76
CA THR A 816 -12.12 -32.59 -5.77
C THR A 816 -12.53 -31.13 -5.58
N GLY A 817 -12.25 -30.55 -4.41
CA GLY A 817 -12.61 -29.19 -4.03
C GLY A 817 -11.43 -28.36 -3.51
N THR A 818 -11.49 -27.05 -3.71
CA THR A 818 -10.41 -26.10 -3.35
C THR A 818 -10.16 -26.03 -1.85
N ALA A 819 -11.22 -26.00 -1.03
CA ALA A 819 -11.11 -25.89 0.42
C ALA A 819 -10.32 -27.08 1.00
N ARG A 820 -10.70 -28.30 0.62
CA ARG A 820 -10.04 -29.54 1.07
C ARG A 820 -8.61 -29.64 0.56
N CYS A 821 -8.37 -29.28 -0.70
CA CYS A 821 -7.01 -29.26 -1.26
C CYS A 821 -6.10 -28.29 -0.49
N SER A 822 -6.56 -27.07 -0.22
CA SER A 822 -5.80 -26.06 0.52
C SER A 822 -5.52 -26.52 1.96
N GLU A 823 -6.52 -27.07 2.64
CA GLU A 823 -6.38 -27.61 4.00
C GLU A 823 -5.31 -28.70 4.07
N LEU A 824 -5.33 -29.68 3.15
CA LEU A 824 -4.37 -30.78 3.11
C LEU A 824 -2.95 -30.32 2.81
N LEU A 825 -2.77 -29.38 1.86
CA LEU A 825 -1.48 -28.79 1.55
C LEU A 825 -0.88 -28.09 2.78
N LEU A 826 -1.68 -27.28 3.47
CA LEU A 826 -1.26 -26.56 4.67
C LEU A 826 -0.99 -27.51 5.85
N ALA A 827 -1.80 -28.55 6.01
CA ALA A 827 -1.62 -29.55 7.06
C ALA A 827 -0.30 -30.31 6.89
N GLY A 828 0.01 -30.77 5.67
CA GLY A 828 1.27 -31.44 5.36
C GLY A 828 2.48 -30.54 5.61
N LEU A 829 2.46 -29.30 5.09
CA LEU A 829 3.54 -28.33 5.29
C LEU A 829 3.75 -27.96 6.78
N LYS A 830 2.68 -27.87 7.57
CA LYS A 830 2.80 -27.59 9.01
C LYS A 830 3.41 -28.76 9.77
N LYS A 831 2.94 -29.98 9.48
CA LYS A 831 3.30 -31.21 10.20
C LYS A 831 4.69 -31.70 9.82
N ASP A 832 4.90 -32.00 8.54
CA ASP A 832 6.08 -32.73 8.05
C ASP A 832 7.12 -31.78 7.44
N LYS A 833 6.80 -30.48 7.31
CA LYS A 833 7.62 -29.45 6.63
C LYS A 833 7.77 -29.67 5.13
N PHE A 834 7.14 -30.69 4.59
CA PHE A 834 6.96 -30.89 3.16
C PHE A 834 5.60 -31.52 2.91
N VAL A 835 5.13 -31.48 1.67
CA VAL A 835 3.92 -32.22 1.24
C VAL A 835 4.13 -32.74 -0.17
N THR A 836 3.74 -33.99 -0.41
CA THR A 836 3.71 -34.60 -1.74
C THR A 836 2.29 -34.61 -2.26
N PHE A 837 2.11 -34.40 -3.55
CA PHE A 837 0.81 -34.37 -4.20
C PHE A 837 0.95 -34.86 -5.64
N THR A 838 -0.14 -35.33 -6.23
CA THR A 838 -0.14 -35.84 -7.61
C THR A 838 -0.76 -34.80 -8.54
N ILE A 839 -0.03 -34.46 -9.59
CA ILE A 839 -0.36 -33.46 -10.59
C ILE A 839 -0.72 -34.19 -11.90
N GLU A 840 -1.85 -33.83 -12.48
CA GLU A 840 -2.25 -34.15 -13.84
C GLU A 840 -1.96 -32.94 -14.73
N ARG A 841 -1.09 -33.11 -15.73
CA ARG A 841 -0.65 -32.06 -16.66
C ARG A 841 -1.07 -32.39 -18.09
N ALA A 842 -1.77 -31.46 -18.74
CA ALA A 842 -2.16 -31.60 -20.13
C ALA A 842 -0.94 -31.52 -21.06
N VAL A 843 -0.84 -32.47 -22.00
CA VAL A 843 0.25 -32.54 -23.00
C VAL A 843 -0.30 -32.43 -24.41
N ASP A 844 -1.46 -33.04 -24.67
CA ASP A 844 -2.10 -33.00 -25.99
C ASP A 844 -2.89 -31.71 -26.18
N GLU A 845 -3.04 -31.27 -27.44
CA GLU A 845 -3.76 -30.03 -27.79
C GLU A 845 -5.22 -30.02 -27.30
N ASN A 846 -5.90 -31.17 -27.40
CA ASN A 846 -7.27 -31.34 -26.91
C ASN A 846 -7.35 -31.20 -25.38
N ALA A 847 -6.38 -31.77 -24.65
CA ALA A 847 -6.30 -31.66 -23.21
C ALA A 847 -5.99 -30.22 -22.77
N LEU A 848 -5.10 -29.52 -23.49
CA LEU A 848 -4.79 -28.11 -23.26
C LEU A 848 -6.02 -27.21 -23.49
N MET A 849 -6.82 -27.50 -24.52
CA MET A 849 -8.07 -26.77 -24.77
C MET A 849 -9.07 -26.98 -23.63
N ALA A 850 -9.23 -28.21 -23.14
CA ALA A 850 -10.09 -28.51 -21.98
C ALA A 850 -9.63 -27.76 -20.72
N VAL A 851 -8.32 -27.71 -20.45
CA VAL A 851 -7.76 -26.94 -19.33
C VAL A 851 -8.02 -25.44 -19.49
N ARG A 852 -7.87 -24.88 -20.69
CA ARG A 852 -8.17 -23.45 -20.94
C ARG A 852 -9.64 -23.13 -20.66
N ILE A 853 -10.56 -23.99 -21.10
CA ILE A 853 -12.00 -23.85 -20.81
C ILE A 853 -12.23 -23.91 -19.30
N ALA A 854 -11.63 -24.88 -18.61
CA ALA A 854 -11.75 -25.03 -17.16
C ALA A 854 -11.23 -23.79 -16.41
N LEU A 855 -10.14 -23.16 -16.87
CA LEU A 855 -9.60 -21.94 -16.28
C LEU A 855 -10.48 -20.71 -16.56
N LEU A 856 -11.02 -20.59 -17.77
CA LEU A 856 -11.89 -19.49 -18.20
C LEU A 856 -13.32 -19.55 -17.65
N ALA A 857 -13.80 -20.74 -17.25
CA ALA A 857 -15.12 -20.88 -16.65
C ALA A 857 -15.28 -19.91 -15.47
N GLU A 858 -16.48 -19.48 -15.12
CA GLU A 858 -16.64 -18.69 -13.90
C GLU A 858 -16.31 -19.56 -12.67
N LYS A 859 -15.91 -18.95 -11.55
CA LYS A 859 -15.73 -19.72 -10.30
C LYS A 859 -17.11 -20.25 -9.90
N THR A 860 -17.42 -21.49 -10.25
CA THR A 860 -18.61 -22.18 -9.78
C THR A 860 -18.49 -22.32 -8.27
N GLN A 861 -19.14 -21.42 -7.52
CA GLN A 861 -19.26 -21.50 -6.07
C GLN A 861 -20.22 -22.61 -5.63
N LEU A 862 -20.93 -23.25 -6.56
CA LEU A 862 -21.85 -24.32 -6.24
C LEU A 862 -21.08 -25.63 -6.07
N ILE A 863 -21.04 -26.10 -4.81
CA ILE A 863 -20.49 -27.39 -4.38
C ILE A 863 -21.24 -28.58 -5.01
N ASP A 864 -22.42 -28.33 -5.59
CA ASP A 864 -23.13 -29.27 -6.45
C ASP A 864 -23.50 -28.52 -7.73
N PRO A 865 -23.12 -28.98 -8.95
CA PRO A 865 -23.72 -28.44 -10.17
C PRO A 865 -25.24 -28.52 -10.00
N LEU A 866 -25.95 -27.43 -10.32
CA LEU A 866 -27.41 -27.45 -10.34
C LEU A 866 -27.85 -28.69 -11.13
N MET A 867 -28.74 -29.49 -10.52
CA MET A 867 -29.39 -30.58 -11.21
C MET A 867 -29.93 -30.01 -12.53
N ALA A 868 -29.62 -30.67 -13.64
CA ALA A 868 -29.96 -30.14 -14.96
C ALA A 868 -31.44 -29.75 -15.01
N GLN A 869 -31.78 -28.67 -15.72
CA GLN A 869 -33.13 -28.09 -15.64
C GLN A 869 -34.21 -29.11 -15.99
N ASP A 870 -33.92 -30.01 -16.93
CA ASP A 870 -34.76 -31.13 -17.30
C ASP A 870 -34.92 -32.17 -16.18
N CYS A 871 -33.86 -32.46 -15.39
CA CYS A 871 -33.98 -33.28 -14.18
C CYS A 871 -34.89 -32.63 -13.13
N LEU A 872 -34.80 -31.31 -12.97
CA LEU A 872 -35.71 -30.56 -12.08
C LEU A 872 -37.15 -30.58 -12.59
N ASP A 873 -37.34 -30.43 -13.91
CA ASP A 873 -38.64 -30.47 -14.56
C ASP A 873 -39.27 -31.86 -14.50
N ILE A 874 -38.48 -32.93 -14.73
CA ILE A 874 -38.90 -34.33 -14.57
C ILE A 874 -39.27 -34.61 -13.11
N ALA A 875 -38.45 -34.17 -12.15
CA ALA A 875 -38.74 -34.35 -10.74
C ALA A 875 -40.01 -33.60 -10.32
N ALA A 876 -40.21 -32.37 -10.81
CA ALA A 876 -41.42 -31.59 -10.57
C ALA A 876 -42.65 -32.24 -11.19
N ALA A 877 -42.56 -32.71 -12.44
CA ALA A 877 -43.64 -33.40 -13.13
C ALA A 877 -44.03 -34.71 -12.44
N GLU A 878 -43.06 -35.52 -12.02
CA GLU A 878 -43.31 -36.75 -11.27
C GLU A 878 -43.86 -36.45 -9.88
N THR A 879 -43.39 -35.39 -9.22
CA THR A 879 -43.96 -34.95 -7.93
C THR A 879 -45.43 -34.54 -8.06
N GLU A 880 -45.80 -33.79 -9.11
CA GLU A 880 -47.18 -33.43 -9.39
C GLU A 880 -48.03 -34.64 -9.79
N ARG A 881 -47.46 -35.58 -10.56
CA ARG A 881 -48.07 -36.87 -10.85
C ARG A 881 -48.37 -37.61 -9.54
N PHE A 882 -47.39 -37.75 -8.64
CA PHE A 882 -47.58 -38.38 -7.33
C PHE A 882 -48.65 -37.67 -6.49
N LYS A 883 -48.66 -36.34 -6.43
CA LYS A 883 -49.70 -35.58 -5.70
C LYS A 883 -51.11 -35.85 -6.24
N LYS A 884 -51.27 -35.88 -7.57
CA LYS A 884 -52.56 -36.22 -8.20
C LYS A 884 -53.00 -37.66 -7.91
N TYR A 885 -52.06 -38.60 -7.84
CA TYR A 885 -52.36 -39.99 -7.48
C TYR A 885 -52.68 -40.17 -6.00
N ILE A 886 -52.01 -39.44 -5.10
CA ILE A 886 -52.29 -39.46 -3.65
C ILE A 886 -53.69 -38.92 -3.35
N LEU A 887 -54.17 -37.93 -4.10
CA LEU A 887 -55.53 -37.36 -3.95
C LEU A 887 -56.65 -38.30 -4.40
N ASN A 888 -56.36 -39.35 -5.18
CA ASN A 888 -57.36 -40.27 -5.72
C ASN A 888 -57.47 -41.61 -4.96
N GLU A 889 -57.03 -41.68 -3.69
CA GLU A 889 -57.13 -42.85 -2.80
C GLU A 889 -56.74 -44.19 -3.45
N ILE A 890 -55.72 -44.20 -4.32
CA ILE A 890 -55.12 -45.46 -4.73
C ILE A 890 -54.27 -45.94 -3.56
N THR A 891 -54.75 -46.97 -2.86
CA THR A 891 -53.95 -47.70 -1.89
C THR A 891 -52.71 -48.26 -2.59
N LEU A 892 -51.57 -47.59 -2.44
CA LEU A 892 -50.28 -48.11 -2.91
C LEU A 892 -50.04 -49.42 -2.16
N ASN A 893 -50.24 -50.54 -2.84
CA ASN A 893 -49.88 -51.85 -2.32
C ASN A 893 -48.39 -51.81 -2.00
N SER A 894 -48.04 -52.00 -0.71
CA SER A 894 -46.66 -52.12 -0.28
C SER A 894 -45.92 -53.14 -1.16
N ILE A 895 -44.82 -52.70 -1.75
CA ILE A 895 -43.85 -53.56 -2.45
C ILE A 895 -43.22 -54.60 -1.51
N TYR A 896 -43.39 -54.43 -0.19
CA TYR A 896 -42.98 -55.37 0.84
C TYR A 896 -44.13 -56.30 1.28
N ARG A 897 -44.91 -56.87 0.35
CA ARG A 897 -45.70 -58.06 0.70
C ARG A 897 -44.77 -59.27 0.76
N THR A 898 -44.51 -59.74 1.97
CA THR A 898 -43.99 -61.07 2.24
C THR A 898 -45.07 -62.12 1.96
N ASP A 899 -45.44 -62.30 0.69
CA ASP A 899 -46.24 -63.44 0.28
C ASP A 899 -45.39 -64.39 -0.55
N ALA A 900 -45.02 -65.47 0.14
CA ALA A 900 -44.37 -66.63 -0.40
C ALA A 900 -45.23 -67.27 -1.50
N LYS A 901 -44.88 -67.02 -2.76
CA LYS A 901 -44.95 -68.00 -3.86
C LYS A 901 -44.19 -67.45 -5.07
N LYS A 902 -43.02 -68.05 -5.31
CA LYS A 902 -42.25 -67.92 -6.55
C LYS A 902 -43.16 -68.29 -7.72
N SER A 903 -43.61 -67.29 -8.47
CA SER A 903 -43.86 -67.45 -9.90
C SER A 903 -42.83 -66.58 -10.61
N GLU A 904 -42.06 -67.17 -11.51
CA GLU A 904 -41.17 -66.51 -12.45
C GLU A 904 -41.98 -65.47 -13.25
N LYS A 905 -42.06 -64.25 -12.74
CA LYS A 905 -42.56 -63.11 -13.50
C LYS A 905 -41.37 -62.22 -13.76
N HIS A 906 -40.96 -62.19 -15.02
CA HIS A 906 -40.07 -61.17 -15.55
C HIS A 906 -40.53 -59.79 -15.06
N VAL A 907 -39.59 -58.93 -14.72
CA VAL A 907 -39.86 -57.52 -14.41
C VAL A 907 -40.52 -56.91 -15.65
N ALA A 908 -41.84 -56.81 -15.64
CA ALA A 908 -42.61 -56.14 -16.68
C ALA A 908 -42.74 -54.67 -16.27
N MET A 909 -42.30 -53.76 -17.13
CA MET A 909 -42.61 -52.35 -16.96
C MET A 909 -44.12 -52.19 -16.98
N ALA A 910 -44.67 -51.43 -16.02
CA ALA A 910 -46.11 -51.18 -15.98
C ALA A 910 -46.54 -50.51 -17.29
N GLU A 911 -47.72 -50.85 -17.80
CA GLU A 911 -48.21 -50.32 -19.09
C GLU A 911 -48.33 -48.78 -19.11
N MET A 912 -48.37 -48.14 -17.93
CA MET A 912 -48.38 -46.69 -17.76
C MET A 912 -47.00 -46.07 -17.42
N SER A 913 -45.90 -46.79 -17.67
CA SER A 913 -44.54 -46.27 -17.50
C SER A 913 -44.25 -45.28 -18.63
N SER A 914 -43.75 -44.10 -18.28
CA SER A 914 -43.30 -43.09 -19.24
C SER A 914 -41.79 -42.98 -19.18
N GLU A 915 -41.12 -43.16 -20.32
CA GLU A 915 -39.69 -42.93 -20.46
C GLU A 915 -39.44 -41.41 -20.64
N SER A 916 -38.49 -40.84 -19.91
CA SER A 916 -38.10 -39.44 -20.03
C SER A 916 -36.59 -39.38 -20.23
N ALA A 917 -36.16 -38.79 -21.36
CA ALA A 917 -34.76 -38.61 -21.65
C ALA A 917 -34.19 -37.47 -20.80
N ILE A 918 -33.06 -37.73 -20.13
CA ILE A 918 -32.27 -36.70 -19.45
C ILE A 918 -31.29 -36.12 -20.48
N GLY A 919 -31.33 -34.81 -20.67
CA GLY A 919 -30.42 -34.04 -21.51
C GLY A 919 -28.98 -34.16 -21.00
N ALA A 920 -28.08 -34.49 -21.92
CA ALA A 920 -26.65 -34.39 -21.67
C ALA A 920 -26.21 -32.93 -21.83
N ASP A 921 -25.32 -32.46 -20.94
CA ASP A 921 -24.62 -31.19 -21.12
C ASP A 921 -24.00 -31.14 -22.53
N PRO A 922 -24.24 -30.10 -23.35
CA PRO A 922 -23.72 -29.99 -24.72
C PRO A 922 -22.18 -30.05 -24.81
N TYR A 923 -21.46 -29.96 -23.68
CA TYR A 923 -20.00 -30.09 -23.62
C TYR A 923 -19.47 -31.51 -23.40
N ASN A 924 -20.33 -32.51 -23.15
CA ASN A 924 -19.94 -33.93 -23.07
C ASN A 924 -20.60 -34.87 -24.14
N PRO A 925 -20.68 -34.49 -25.42
CA PRO A 925 -21.40 -35.28 -26.42
C PRO A 925 -20.63 -36.51 -26.93
N MET A 926 -19.31 -36.59 -26.71
CA MET A 926 -18.51 -37.71 -27.26
C MET A 926 -18.46 -38.96 -26.37
N LEU A 927 -18.71 -38.85 -25.06
CA LEU A 927 -18.66 -39.99 -24.13
C LEU A 927 -20.03 -40.58 -23.78
N MET A 928 -21.11 -39.88 -24.10
CA MET A 928 -22.49 -40.35 -23.89
C MET A 928 -23.16 -40.71 -25.21
N GLN A 929 -22.51 -41.58 -26.01
CA GLN A 929 -23.21 -42.23 -27.12
C GLN A 929 -24.27 -43.17 -26.55
N LYS A 930 -25.51 -43.03 -27.03
CA LYS A 930 -26.60 -43.96 -26.73
C LYS A 930 -26.08 -45.38 -26.96
N VAL A 931 -26.12 -46.23 -25.93
CA VAL A 931 -25.81 -47.66 -26.07
C VAL A 931 -26.70 -48.17 -27.20
N PRO A 932 -26.13 -48.69 -28.31
CA PRO A 932 -26.95 -49.23 -29.38
C PRO A 932 -27.89 -50.26 -28.78
N ILE A 933 -29.18 -50.14 -29.09
CA ILE A 933 -30.15 -51.16 -28.70
C ILE A 933 -29.64 -52.44 -29.34
N GLU A 934 -29.18 -53.39 -28.53
CA GLU A 934 -28.87 -54.73 -28.99
C GLU A 934 -30.16 -55.25 -29.62
N GLN A 935 -30.22 -55.30 -30.96
CA GLN A 935 -31.38 -55.83 -31.65
C GLN A 935 -31.55 -57.25 -31.14
N ALA A 936 -32.63 -57.48 -30.39
CA ALA A 936 -32.98 -58.80 -29.90
C ALA A 936 -32.88 -59.76 -31.08
N THR A 937 -31.92 -60.67 -31.01
CA THR A 937 -31.76 -61.71 -32.01
C THR A 937 -33.07 -62.47 -32.03
N VAL A 938 -33.81 -62.34 -33.13
CA VAL A 938 -35.03 -63.10 -33.38
C VAL A 938 -34.65 -64.57 -33.21
N PRO A 939 -35.22 -65.29 -32.23
CA PRO A 939 -34.92 -66.70 -32.08
C PRO A 939 -35.29 -67.41 -33.38
N ALA A 940 -34.31 -68.06 -33.99
CA ALA A 940 -34.49 -68.85 -35.20
C ALA A 940 -35.69 -69.78 -35.01
N THR A 941 -36.73 -69.57 -35.82
CA THR A 941 -37.87 -70.46 -35.90
C THR A 941 -37.36 -71.86 -36.23
N LYS A 942 -37.46 -72.78 -35.28
CA LYS A 942 -37.33 -74.21 -35.58
C LYS A 942 -38.44 -74.57 -36.58
N PRO A 943 -38.13 -75.27 -37.68
CA PRO A 943 -39.15 -75.79 -38.55
C PRO A 943 -40.00 -76.81 -37.77
N ASN A 944 -41.32 -76.62 -37.81
CA ASN A 944 -42.26 -77.66 -37.37
C ASN A 944 -42.22 -78.82 -38.39
N PRO A 945 -42.42 -80.07 -37.93
CA PRO A 945 -42.40 -81.27 -38.75
C PRO A 945 -43.49 -81.28 -39.83
#